data_AF-A0A9Y1Z7A3-F1
#
_entry.id   AF-A0A9Y1Z7A3-F1
#
_cell.length_a   1.000
_cell.length_b   1.000
_cell.length_c   1.000
_cell.angle_alpha   90.00
_cell.angle_beta   90.00
_cell.angle_gamma   90.00
#
_symmetry.space_group_name_H-M   'P 1'
#
loop_
_entity.id
_entity.type
_entity.pdbx_description
1 polymer ?
#
loop_
_entity_poly.entity_id
_entity_poly.type
_entity_poly.pdbx_seq_one_letter_code
_entity_poly.pdbx_strand_id
1 'polypeptide(L)'
;MSGLSDAHDKLFRLYEHYVGEPDSAKDVYGYWLFIVGYVVGAAGVFTFVVGYAAEVDSFFHIRVSAVTAAAGLSIGLFGIVLMLPVRRRGIQAGVVGLLVALVGVGSFGVVYPSDWRGHGADYSVEVIMIYTTGLVIIAGVTALVPVVTGRKGMFVEEEGVTDDPPILTGDALEGAQFAVFRDENGDWVWHVLHLEALARSEERAINRPAAESDIDDVRSKIGSAGLMEITTSAFRLYEDETGRWRWLLMREDGSVVADATREFDDRDGVEESVSFLKDRGPEADVVDIDGAAFNYYEDDGEWRWRLLDDDRSVLATDESGYRTQAGAEDAASAFADQFDEARLLTISHLGVELRERGEGWHWRFVDERDDVVAESTVTFETRRDAEDATEALLSALGSASVTVAGEPTFELYERGENWRWRLVDAGEQVVARSPSDLESDRHGERQIDRFGSSAADADVVEIDGAEYEVYPEMGEKSRASGDEDDEGDTQWRWRLVTDGRDVVADSTTPHADPADARDAIDRMRRQASEADLIEFENAAFQVYEADDGEWRWRLIDEDGTVLADSGEEHTSRDEAAQAMMTLKEQAPDAELLEIDTAAFELFRDEDDRWGWRLIDEGGKLVAEDPTTHPTRGAAKQAMDRLVDHLEADVRTMERAIFQLESDEEGWHWRFVLPTNDTVARGEGTHPTRDELLESLGRVRETAENGSRHTIGDVTVQLYGDDEWRWRLLERDRSVVAESADAYAGRDVTLDAVERVTRHAADAPIFTIETAAIRLSDRDGWAWELIEADRETLGVCGETYAGREAAVDEIDRIRRLAPAAGRVEFDVASFELYESDDGWRWRLIDANGTTVATGVERYATGEKLRDDLENVRELIDHASILEIDGAAFELHATDDDGWIWKLVDEHGATMAESTRVYETRTDAREAMNDVKSHAPDGWITFTE
;
A
#
# COMPACT_ATOMS: atom_id res chain seq x y z
N MET A 1 -14.99 -39.90 -8.21
CA MET A 1 -15.41 -40.74 -9.35
C MET A 1 -16.84 -40.42 -9.84
N SER A 2 -17.57 -39.55 -9.15
CA SER A 2 -18.98 -39.19 -9.42
C SER A 2 -19.24 -38.48 -10.76
N GLY A 3 -18.24 -37.80 -11.34
CA GLY A 3 -18.40 -37.16 -12.65
C GLY A 3 -18.46 -38.14 -13.83
N LEU A 4 -17.90 -39.35 -13.67
CA LEU A 4 -17.92 -40.39 -14.72
C LEU A 4 -19.23 -41.19 -14.70
N SER A 5 -19.83 -41.42 -13.53
CA SER A 5 -21.16 -42.04 -13.40
C SER A 5 -22.27 -41.10 -13.90
N ASP A 6 -22.22 -39.83 -13.52
CA ASP A 6 -23.21 -38.83 -13.98
C ASP A 6 -23.17 -38.63 -15.51
N ALA A 7 -21.97 -38.67 -16.11
CA ALA A 7 -21.81 -38.63 -17.56
C ALA A 7 -22.33 -39.92 -18.23
N HIS A 8 -22.08 -41.09 -17.64
CA HIS A 8 -22.61 -42.37 -18.10
C HIS A 8 -24.14 -42.36 -18.11
N ASP A 9 -24.77 -41.97 -17.00
CA ASP A 9 -26.22 -41.95 -16.83
C ASP A 9 -26.92 -40.98 -17.78
N LYS A 10 -26.30 -39.82 -18.02
CA LYS A 10 -26.81 -38.84 -18.99
C LYS A 10 -26.78 -39.39 -20.41
N LEU A 11 -25.72 -40.08 -20.82
CA LEU A 11 -25.60 -40.62 -22.19
C LEU A 11 -26.65 -41.70 -22.48
N PHE A 12 -27.00 -42.54 -21.49
CA PHE A 12 -28.04 -43.55 -21.60
C PHE A 12 -29.44 -42.93 -21.64
N ARG A 13 -29.76 -41.99 -20.73
CA ARG A 13 -31.05 -41.26 -20.75
C ARG A 13 -31.27 -40.52 -22.07
N LEU A 14 -30.22 -39.88 -22.60
CA LEU A 14 -30.32 -39.15 -23.85
C LEU A 14 -30.48 -40.10 -25.06
N TYR A 15 -29.83 -41.26 -25.05
CA TYR A 15 -30.01 -42.27 -26.09
C TYR A 15 -31.44 -42.82 -26.09
N GLU A 16 -31.97 -43.18 -24.92
CA GLU A 16 -33.33 -43.68 -24.78
C GLU A 16 -34.38 -42.65 -25.24
N HIS A 17 -34.17 -41.38 -24.90
CA HIS A 17 -35.06 -40.29 -25.31
C HIS A 17 -35.09 -40.03 -26.82
N TYR A 18 -33.95 -40.13 -27.51
CA TYR A 18 -33.83 -39.76 -28.93
C TYR A 18 -33.81 -40.94 -29.92
N VAL A 19 -33.50 -42.16 -29.45
CA VAL A 19 -33.31 -43.35 -30.29
C VAL A 19 -34.26 -44.49 -29.88
N GLY A 20 -34.39 -44.77 -28.58
CA GLY A 20 -35.23 -45.84 -28.02
C GLY A 20 -34.47 -46.77 -27.06
N GLU A 21 -35.14 -47.82 -26.57
CA GLU A 21 -34.58 -48.76 -25.59
C GLU A 21 -33.33 -49.49 -26.13
N PRO A 22 -32.19 -49.43 -25.42
CA PRO A 22 -30.96 -50.08 -25.87
C PRO A 22 -30.95 -51.59 -25.56
N ASP A 23 -30.66 -52.41 -26.58
CA ASP A 23 -30.45 -53.85 -26.42
C ASP A 23 -29.12 -54.18 -25.69
N SER A 24 -28.14 -53.28 -25.75
CA SER A 24 -26.84 -53.44 -25.08
C SER A 24 -26.14 -52.11 -24.84
N ALA A 25 -25.30 -52.04 -23.79
CA ALA A 25 -24.44 -50.88 -23.51
C ALA A 25 -23.55 -50.46 -24.68
N LYS A 26 -23.18 -51.39 -25.58
CA LYS A 26 -22.31 -51.10 -26.74
C LYS A 26 -23.00 -50.25 -27.80
N ASP A 27 -24.32 -50.34 -27.91
CA ASP A 27 -25.10 -49.60 -28.91
C ASP A 27 -25.11 -48.10 -28.57
N VAL A 28 -25.22 -47.78 -27.27
CA VAL A 28 -25.14 -46.41 -26.74
C VAL A 28 -23.76 -45.79 -26.98
N TYR A 29 -22.68 -46.49 -26.61
CA TYR A 29 -21.32 -46.00 -26.83
C TYR A 29 -20.97 -45.88 -28.32
N GLY A 30 -21.42 -46.83 -29.16
CA GLY A 30 -21.23 -46.77 -30.61
C GLY A 30 -21.89 -45.54 -31.24
N TYR A 31 -23.11 -45.21 -30.80
CA TYR A 31 -23.84 -44.01 -31.21
C TYR A 31 -23.12 -42.72 -30.91
N TRP A 32 -22.71 -42.52 -29.67
CA TRP A 32 -22.00 -41.31 -29.28
C TRP A 32 -20.63 -41.20 -29.94
N LEU A 33 -19.91 -42.30 -30.11
CA LEU A 33 -18.61 -42.30 -30.79
C LEU A 33 -18.74 -41.96 -32.29
N PHE A 34 -19.81 -42.42 -32.94
CA PHE A 34 -20.13 -42.03 -34.32
C PHE A 34 -20.43 -40.53 -34.43
N ILE A 35 -21.28 -39.99 -33.54
CA ILE A 35 -21.62 -38.55 -33.55
C ILE A 35 -20.39 -37.69 -33.28
N VAL A 36 -19.61 -38.00 -32.25
CA VAL A 36 -18.39 -37.25 -31.92
C VAL A 36 -17.39 -37.32 -33.07
N GLY A 37 -17.15 -38.49 -33.64
CA GLY A 37 -16.29 -38.66 -34.81
C GLY A 37 -16.76 -37.83 -36.02
N TYR A 38 -18.08 -37.81 -36.28
CA TYR A 38 -18.68 -37.02 -37.34
C TYR A 38 -18.47 -35.51 -37.12
N VAL A 39 -18.76 -35.00 -35.91
CA VAL A 39 -18.61 -33.58 -35.57
C VAL A 39 -17.14 -33.14 -35.66
N VAL A 40 -16.21 -33.93 -35.10
CA VAL A 40 -14.77 -33.64 -35.17
C VAL A 40 -14.29 -33.67 -36.62
N GLY A 41 -14.72 -34.66 -37.40
CA GLY A 41 -14.39 -34.76 -38.83
C GLY A 41 -14.89 -33.56 -39.63
N ALA A 42 -16.15 -33.18 -39.42
CA ALA A 42 -16.78 -32.03 -40.06
C ALA A 42 -16.09 -30.71 -39.67
N ALA A 43 -15.71 -30.54 -38.40
CA ALA A 43 -14.97 -29.37 -37.91
C ALA A 43 -13.57 -29.26 -38.57
N GLY A 44 -12.87 -30.38 -38.75
CA GLY A 44 -11.60 -30.42 -39.48
C GLY A 44 -11.75 -29.98 -40.94
N VAL A 45 -12.77 -30.51 -41.64
CA VAL A 45 -13.07 -30.12 -43.03
C VAL A 45 -13.51 -28.66 -43.13
N PHE A 46 -14.34 -28.19 -42.21
CA PHE A 46 -14.78 -26.79 -42.15
C PHE A 46 -13.58 -25.85 -41.94
N THR A 47 -12.68 -26.19 -41.02
CA THR A 47 -11.45 -25.42 -40.76
C THR A 47 -10.58 -25.33 -42.02
N PHE A 48 -10.48 -26.42 -42.79
CA PHE A 48 -9.78 -26.42 -44.08
C PHE A 48 -10.44 -25.48 -45.10
N VAL A 49 -11.77 -25.54 -45.25
CA VAL A 49 -12.54 -24.71 -46.20
C VAL A 49 -12.46 -23.23 -45.83
N VAL A 50 -12.59 -22.88 -44.55
CA VAL A 50 -12.48 -21.50 -44.07
C VAL A 50 -11.06 -20.97 -44.25
N GLY A 51 -10.04 -21.75 -43.88
CA GLY A 51 -8.64 -21.35 -44.09
C GLY A 51 -8.32 -21.12 -45.57
N TYR A 52 -8.87 -21.94 -46.46
CA TYR A 52 -8.73 -21.79 -47.91
C TYR A 52 -9.45 -20.55 -48.44
N ALA A 53 -10.69 -20.28 -47.99
CA ALA A 53 -11.48 -19.13 -48.41
C ALA A 53 -10.93 -17.79 -47.89
N ALA A 54 -10.27 -17.81 -46.73
CA ALA A 54 -9.69 -16.62 -46.09
C ALA A 54 -8.24 -16.33 -46.54
N GLU A 55 -7.72 -17.00 -47.57
CA GLU A 55 -6.34 -16.88 -48.08
C GLU A 55 -5.27 -17.00 -46.98
N VAL A 56 -5.55 -17.80 -45.93
CA VAL A 56 -4.62 -18.01 -44.82
C VAL A 56 -3.58 -19.05 -45.25
N ASP A 57 -2.58 -18.59 -45.98
CA ASP A 57 -1.57 -19.46 -46.59
C ASP A 57 -0.48 -19.85 -45.58
N SER A 58 -0.85 -20.70 -44.63
CA SER A 58 0.06 -21.24 -43.62
C SER A 58 -0.06 -22.76 -43.51
N PHE A 59 1.09 -23.44 -43.65
CA PHE A 59 1.23 -24.88 -43.46
C PHE A 59 0.68 -25.37 -42.12
N PHE A 60 0.62 -24.51 -41.10
CA PHE A 60 0.01 -24.85 -39.82
C PHE A 60 -1.49 -25.17 -39.95
N HIS A 61 -2.26 -24.39 -40.71
CA HIS A 61 -3.70 -24.60 -40.84
C HIS A 61 -4.05 -25.87 -41.60
N ILE A 62 -3.29 -26.20 -42.65
CA ILE A 62 -3.46 -27.45 -43.40
C ILE A 62 -3.13 -28.65 -42.50
N ARG A 63 -2.07 -28.55 -41.69
CA ARG A 63 -1.70 -29.61 -40.74
C ARG A 63 -2.82 -29.88 -39.75
N VAL A 64 -3.31 -28.84 -39.07
CA VAL A 64 -4.34 -28.97 -38.03
C VAL A 64 -5.64 -29.49 -38.63
N SER A 65 -6.12 -28.88 -39.72
CA SER A 65 -7.38 -29.29 -40.35
C SER A 65 -7.37 -30.72 -40.88
N ALA A 66 -6.27 -31.17 -41.50
CA ALA A 66 -6.14 -32.53 -41.99
C ALA A 66 -6.01 -33.57 -40.86
N VAL A 67 -5.27 -33.26 -39.78
CA VAL A 67 -5.18 -34.13 -38.59
C VAL A 67 -6.55 -34.30 -37.95
N THR A 68 -7.27 -33.20 -37.73
CA THR A 68 -8.61 -33.22 -37.12
C THR A 68 -9.62 -33.98 -37.99
N ALA A 69 -9.64 -33.73 -39.30
CA ALA A 69 -10.55 -34.42 -40.21
C ALA A 69 -10.29 -35.93 -40.27
N ALA A 70 -9.02 -36.34 -40.35
CA ALA A 70 -8.62 -37.74 -40.47
C ALA A 70 -8.83 -38.53 -39.17
N ALA A 71 -8.62 -37.91 -38.01
CA ALA A 71 -8.93 -38.48 -36.70
C ALA A 71 -10.44 -38.68 -36.53
N GLY A 72 -11.24 -37.64 -36.83
CA GLY A 72 -12.70 -37.69 -36.74
C GLY A 72 -13.30 -38.80 -37.62
N LEU A 73 -12.84 -38.92 -38.87
CA LEU A 73 -13.28 -39.99 -39.77
C LEU A 73 -12.98 -41.40 -39.21
N SER A 74 -11.79 -41.59 -38.64
CA SER A 74 -11.37 -42.90 -38.11
C SER A 74 -12.21 -43.31 -36.89
N ILE A 75 -12.45 -42.35 -35.98
CA ILE A 75 -13.29 -42.54 -34.78
C ILE A 75 -14.74 -42.82 -35.19
N GLY A 76 -15.29 -42.06 -36.14
CA GLY A 76 -16.66 -42.23 -36.62
C GLY A 76 -16.89 -43.61 -37.24
N LEU A 77 -15.96 -44.08 -38.08
CA LEU A 77 -16.05 -45.43 -38.68
C LEU A 77 -15.97 -46.54 -37.64
N PHE A 78 -15.18 -46.37 -36.59
CA PHE A 78 -15.15 -47.34 -35.48
C PHE A 78 -16.45 -47.32 -34.65
N GLY A 79 -17.07 -46.15 -34.46
CA GLY A 79 -18.42 -46.04 -33.87
C GLY A 79 -19.46 -46.89 -34.61
N ILE A 80 -19.44 -46.89 -35.94
CA ILE A 80 -20.30 -47.75 -36.77
C ILE A 80 -20.01 -49.24 -36.52
N VAL A 81 -18.75 -49.63 -36.33
CA VAL A 81 -18.39 -51.02 -36.02
C VAL A 81 -18.97 -51.48 -34.68
N LEU A 82 -19.05 -50.59 -33.68
CA LEU A 82 -19.64 -50.90 -32.37
C LEU A 82 -21.16 -51.09 -32.42
N MET A 83 -21.85 -50.46 -33.37
CA MET A 83 -23.29 -50.63 -33.60
C MET A 83 -23.65 -51.91 -34.37
N LEU A 84 -22.69 -52.53 -35.04
CA LEU A 84 -22.96 -53.76 -35.78
C LEU A 84 -22.93 -54.96 -34.83
N PRO A 85 -23.69 -56.02 -35.11
CA PRO A 85 -23.69 -57.25 -34.32
C PRO A 85 -22.39 -58.06 -34.58
N VAL A 86 -21.25 -57.50 -34.19
CA VAL A 86 -19.92 -58.08 -34.36
C VAL A 86 -19.49 -58.82 -33.10
N ARG A 87 -18.86 -59.99 -33.30
CA ARG A 87 -18.26 -60.75 -32.20
C ARG A 87 -17.07 -59.97 -31.61
N ARG A 88 -16.66 -60.29 -30.37
CA ARG A 88 -15.50 -59.67 -29.69
C ARG A 88 -14.24 -59.56 -30.57
N ARG A 89 -13.97 -60.56 -31.42
CA ARG A 89 -12.83 -60.54 -32.36
C ARG A 89 -12.95 -59.47 -33.45
N GLY A 90 -14.17 -59.15 -33.89
CA GLY A 90 -14.44 -58.05 -34.82
C GLY A 90 -14.22 -56.69 -34.18
N ILE A 91 -14.60 -56.52 -32.91
CA ILE A 91 -14.31 -55.30 -32.12
C ILE A 91 -12.79 -55.13 -31.95
N GLN A 92 -12.07 -56.19 -31.56
CA GLN A 92 -10.61 -56.15 -31.44
C GLN A 92 -9.94 -55.79 -32.77
N ALA A 93 -10.38 -56.35 -33.89
CA ALA A 93 -9.90 -55.97 -35.22
C ALA A 93 -10.19 -54.49 -35.55
N GLY A 94 -11.38 -54.00 -35.20
CA GLY A 94 -11.76 -52.59 -35.33
C GLY A 94 -10.87 -51.66 -34.49
N VAL A 95 -10.56 -52.02 -33.24
CA VAL A 95 -9.64 -51.27 -32.36
C VAL A 95 -8.24 -51.24 -32.95
N VAL A 96 -7.74 -52.38 -33.45
CA VAL A 96 -6.43 -52.44 -34.13
C VAL A 96 -6.43 -51.54 -35.36
N GLY A 97 -7.49 -51.56 -36.17
CA GLY A 97 -7.64 -50.67 -37.32
C GLY A 97 -7.64 -49.19 -36.94
N LEU A 98 -8.36 -48.82 -35.87
CA LEU A 98 -8.39 -47.46 -35.34
C LEU A 98 -7.01 -47.00 -34.88
N LEU A 99 -6.30 -47.82 -34.12
CA LEU A 99 -4.95 -47.49 -33.65
C LEU A 99 -3.98 -47.30 -34.81
N VAL A 100 -4.01 -48.18 -35.82
CA VAL A 100 -3.18 -48.06 -37.03
C VAL A 100 -3.51 -46.78 -37.80
N ALA A 101 -4.80 -46.43 -37.92
CA ALA A 101 -5.21 -45.18 -38.56
C ALA A 101 -4.70 -43.95 -37.78
N LEU A 102 -4.86 -43.92 -36.45
CA LEU A 102 -4.39 -42.82 -35.61
C LEU A 102 -2.86 -42.66 -35.63
N VAL A 103 -2.09 -43.75 -35.72
CA VAL A 103 -0.63 -43.68 -35.95
C VAL A 103 -0.32 -43.02 -37.29
N GLY A 104 -1.07 -43.32 -38.35
CA GLY A 104 -0.97 -42.64 -39.63
C GLY A 104 -1.26 -41.13 -39.53
N VAL A 105 -2.31 -40.75 -38.80
CA VAL A 105 -2.67 -39.35 -38.56
C VAL A 105 -1.58 -38.61 -37.76
N GLY A 106 -1.06 -39.22 -36.69
CA GLY A 106 0.03 -38.64 -35.90
C GLY A 106 1.31 -38.47 -36.71
N SER A 107 1.66 -39.47 -37.53
CA SER A 107 2.82 -39.42 -38.42
C SER A 107 2.71 -38.28 -39.45
N PHE A 108 1.51 -38.05 -39.99
CA PHE A 108 1.25 -36.90 -40.87
C PHE A 108 1.50 -35.56 -40.15
N GLY A 109 1.05 -35.42 -38.90
CA GLY A 109 1.24 -34.21 -38.11
C GLY A 109 2.72 -33.86 -37.85
N VAL A 110 3.60 -34.86 -37.82
CA VAL A 110 5.05 -34.69 -37.62
C VAL A 110 5.77 -34.41 -38.94
N VAL A 111 5.48 -35.18 -39.99
CA VAL A 111 6.17 -35.14 -41.29
C VAL A 111 5.79 -33.89 -42.10
N TYR A 112 4.54 -33.44 -42.01
CA TYR A 112 4.07 -32.26 -42.73
C TYR A 112 4.50 -30.97 -42.02
N PRO A 113 5.01 -29.93 -42.70
CA PRO A 113 5.26 -29.83 -44.15
C PRO A 113 6.70 -30.18 -44.56
N SER A 114 7.63 -30.39 -43.61
CA SER A 114 9.08 -30.42 -43.88
C SER A 114 9.53 -31.58 -44.76
N ASP A 115 8.91 -32.75 -44.61
CA ASP A 115 9.31 -34.01 -45.25
C ASP A 115 8.18 -34.61 -46.09
N TRP A 116 7.40 -33.76 -46.76
CA TRP A 116 6.16 -34.14 -47.44
C TRP A 116 6.12 -33.71 -48.91
N ARG A 117 5.81 -34.63 -49.83
CA ARG A 117 5.57 -34.38 -51.28
C ARG A 117 6.71 -33.61 -51.96
N GLY A 118 7.88 -34.23 -52.02
CA GLY A 118 9.08 -33.67 -52.68
C GLY A 118 9.93 -32.74 -51.82
N HIS A 119 9.54 -32.51 -50.55
CA HIS A 119 10.33 -31.81 -49.55
C HIS A 119 11.01 -32.79 -48.58
N GLY A 120 12.22 -32.46 -48.11
CA GLY A 120 12.96 -33.23 -47.11
C GLY A 120 13.26 -34.68 -47.54
N ALA A 121 13.07 -35.64 -46.64
CA ALA A 121 13.22 -37.07 -46.90
C ALA A 121 12.01 -37.73 -47.60
N ASP A 122 10.93 -36.98 -47.84
CA ASP A 122 9.64 -37.39 -48.44
C ASP A 122 9.06 -38.72 -47.93
N TYR A 123 8.38 -38.69 -46.78
CA TYR A 123 7.67 -39.85 -46.21
C TYR A 123 6.19 -39.93 -46.60
N SER A 124 5.78 -39.22 -47.66
CA SER A 124 4.36 -39.07 -47.97
C SER A 124 3.66 -40.39 -48.32
N VAL A 125 4.36 -41.34 -48.94
CA VAL A 125 3.80 -42.64 -49.32
C VAL A 125 3.61 -43.54 -48.10
N GLU A 126 4.60 -43.61 -47.21
CA GLU A 126 4.59 -44.44 -46.00
C GLU A 126 3.45 -44.02 -45.07
N VAL A 127 3.29 -42.72 -44.83
CA VAL A 127 2.24 -42.17 -43.96
C VAL A 127 0.84 -42.47 -44.53
N ILE A 128 0.62 -42.26 -45.83
CA ILE A 128 -0.67 -42.56 -46.49
C ILE A 128 -0.98 -44.06 -46.43
N MET A 129 0.03 -44.91 -46.61
CA MET A 129 -0.14 -46.36 -46.53
C MET A 129 -0.55 -46.83 -45.13
N ILE A 130 0.06 -46.29 -44.07
CA ILE A 130 -0.32 -46.62 -42.69
C ILE A 130 -1.77 -46.23 -42.42
N TYR A 131 -2.13 -44.98 -42.72
CA TYR A 131 -3.50 -44.48 -42.52
C TYR A 131 -4.54 -45.30 -43.29
N THR A 132 -4.28 -45.55 -44.57
CA THR A 132 -5.18 -46.32 -45.44
C THR A 132 -5.30 -47.77 -44.97
N THR A 133 -4.22 -48.37 -44.47
CA THR A 133 -4.26 -49.73 -43.91
C THR A 133 -5.19 -49.79 -42.69
N GLY A 134 -5.11 -48.81 -41.80
CA GLY A 134 -6.02 -48.70 -40.66
C GLY A 134 -7.49 -48.61 -41.09
N LEU A 135 -7.78 -47.73 -42.06
CA LEU A 135 -9.13 -47.60 -42.61
C LEU A 135 -9.63 -48.88 -43.30
N VAL A 136 -8.78 -49.60 -44.04
CA VAL A 136 -9.14 -50.86 -44.69
C VAL A 136 -9.44 -51.95 -43.65
N ILE A 137 -8.75 -51.97 -42.51
CA ILE A 137 -9.06 -52.90 -41.42
C ILE A 137 -10.44 -52.58 -40.84
N ILE A 138 -10.73 -51.32 -40.52
CA ILE A 138 -12.03 -50.89 -39.97
C ILE A 138 -13.16 -51.17 -40.98
N ALA A 139 -13.03 -50.69 -42.22
CA ALA A 139 -14.01 -50.90 -43.28
C ALA A 139 -14.14 -52.39 -43.65
N GLY A 140 -13.06 -53.15 -43.54
CA GLY A 140 -13.04 -54.60 -43.71
C GLY A 140 -13.96 -55.29 -42.70
N VAL A 141 -13.93 -54.89 -41.42
CA VAL A 141 -14.86 -55.42 -40.41
C VAL A 141 -16.31 -55.13 -40.80
N THR A 142 -16.62 -53.91 -41.24
CA THR A 142 -17.96 -53.49 -41.70
C THR A 142 -18.41 -54.28 -42.94
N ALA A 143 -17.54 -54.46 -43.94
CA ALA A 143 -17.84 -55.16 -45.19
C ALA A 143 -17.90 -56.69 -45.05
N LEU A 144 -17.21 -57.25 -44.06
CA LEU A 144 -17.25 -58.69 -43.76
C LEU A 144 -18.52 -59.08 -42.99
N VAL A 145 -19.26 -58.12 -42.40
CA VAL A 145 -20.47 -58.39 -41.63
C VAL A 145 -21.49 -59.19 -42.46
N PRO A 146 -21.94 -58.76 -43.66
CA PRO A 146 -22.91 -59.52 -44.45
C PRO A 146 -22.41 -60.91 -44.91
N VAL A 147 -21.09 -61.08 -45.04
CA VAL A 147 -20.48 -62.30 -45.59
C VAL A 147 -20.22 -63.34 -44.48
N VAL A 148 -19.93 -62.90 -43.25
CA VAL A 148 -19.67 -63.79 -42.10
C VAL A 148 -20.95 -64.11 -41.32
N THR A 149 -21.94 -63.20 -41.31
CA THR A 149 -23.30 -63.52 -40.80
C THR A 149 -24.17 -64.20 -41.86
N GLY A 150 -23.71 -64.23 -43.11
CA GLY A 150 -24.29 -65.00 -44.20
C GLY A 150 -24.17 -66.50 -43.99
N ARG A 151 -25.15 -67.06 -43.25
CA ARG A 151 -25.65 -68.45 -43.22
C ARG A 151 -25.63 -69.10 -41.83
N LYS A 152 -26.52 -68.62 -40.95
CA LYS A 152 -27.41 -69.42 -40.05
C LYS A 152 -28.12 -68.49 -39.07
N GLY A 153 -29.46 -68.47 -39.11
CA GLY A 153 -30.29 -67.70 -38.18
C GLY A 153 -31.47 -66.95 -38.83
N MET A 154 -31.98 -67.41 -39.98
CA MET A 154 -33.29 -67.00 -40.50
C MET A 154 -34.24 -68.19 -40.27
N PHE A 155 -34.62 -68.42 -39.01
CA PHE A 155 -35.73 -69.27 -38.56
C PHE A 155 -35.89 -69.09 -37.05
N VAL A 156 -36.76 -68.16 -36.62
CA VAL A 156 -37.68 -68.19 -35.47
C VAL A 156 -38.64 -67.03 -35.78
N GLU A 157 -39.76 -67.30 -36.45
CA GLU A 157 -41.10 -67.43 -35.86
C GLU A 157 -41.62 -66.10 -35.29
N GLU A 158 -42.38 -65.40 -36.12
CA GLU A 158 -43.49 -64.57 -35.67
C GLU A 158 -44.64 -65.51 -35.26
N GLU A 159 -45.31 -65.18 -34.16
CA GLU A 159 -46.44 -65.84 -33.48
C GLU A 159 -46.12 -66.97 -32.49
N GLY A 160 -46.47 -66.71 -31.23
CA GLY A 160 -46.57 -67.74 -30.21
C GLY A 160 -46.91 -67.19 -28.84
N VAL A 161 -48.16 -66.75 -28.66
CA VAL A 161 -48.81 -66.62 -27.36
C VAL A 161 -48.40 -67.77 -26.44
N THR A 162 -47.69 -67.46 -25.36
CA THR A 162 -47.62 -68.34 -24.20
C THR A 162 -48.34 -67.65 -23.06
N ASP A 163 -49.39 -68.33 -22.60
CA ASP A 163 -50.14 -68.06 -21.39
C ASP A 163 -49.19 -67.90 -20.19
N ASP A 164 -48.79 -66.67 -19.88
CA ASP A 164 -48.41 -66.29 -18.54
C ASP A 164 -49.61 -65.61 -17.86
N PRO A 165 -49.90 -65.96 -16.59
CA PRO A 165 -51.12 -65.52 -15.93
C PRO A 165 -51.16 -64.00 -15.84
N PRO A 166 -52.33 -63.36 -15.99
CA PRO A 166 -52.45 -61.93 -15.76
C PRO A 166 -52.22 -61.66 -14.27
N ILE A 167 -51.22 -60.86 -13.91
CA ILE A 167 -51.10 -60.34 -12.54
C ILE A 167 -51.31 -58.82 -12.52
N LEU A 168 -52.56 -58.50 -12.17
CA LEU A 168 -53.00 -57.56 -11.13
C LEU A 168 -52.35 -56.17 -11.09
N THR A 169 -52.79 -55.29 -11.98
CA THR A 169 -52.86 -53.85 -11.72
C THR A 169 -53.93 -53.53 -10.68
N GLY A 170 -53.52 -52.97 -9.55
CA GLY A 170 -54.34 -52.13 -8.67
C GLY A 170 -55.40 -52.85 -7.84
N ASP A 171 -55.25 -52.76 -6.51
CA ASP A 171 -56.22 -53.15 -5.47
C ASP A 171 -56.31 -54.64 -5.09
N ALA A 172 -55.19 -55.24 -4.67
CA ALA A 172 -55.16 -56.26 -3.61
C ALA A 172 -53.72 -56.49 -3.15
N LEU A 173 -53.40 -56.16 -1.89
CA LEU A 173 -52.11 -56.51 -1.25
C LEU A 173 -51.95 -58.03 -0.99
N GLU A 174 -52.85 -58.85 -1.53
CA GLU A 174 -53.04 -60.27 -1.20
C GLU A 174 -53.48 -61.02 -2.47
N GLY A 175 -52.56 -61.73 -3.13
CA GLY A 175 -52.82 -62.52 -4.35
C GLY A 175 -52.64 -64.02 -4.12
N ALA A 176 -53.46 -64.87 -4.74
CA ALA A 176 -53.39 -66.32 -4.62
C ALA A 176 -53.04 -66.98 -5.96
N GLN A 177 -51.86 -67.61 -6.08
CA GLN A 177 -51.39 -68.33 -7.27
C GLN A 177 -51.63 -69.83 -7.12
N PHE A 178 -52.18 -70.49 -8.14
CA PHE A 178 -52.32 -71.95 -8.16
C PHE A 178 -51.06 -72.59 -8.75
N ALA A 179 -50.20 -73.15 -7.91
CA ALA A 179 -49.06 -73.96 -8.35
C ALA A 179 -49.50 -75.42 -8.54
N VAL A 180 -49.42 -75.92 -9.77
CA VAL A 180 -49.79 -77.31 -10.09
C VAL A 180 -48.53 -78.15 -10.21
N PHE A 181 -48.37 -79.11 -9.31
CA PHE A 181 -47.27 -80.05 -9.27
C PHE A 181 -47.71 -81.41 -9.80
N ARG A 182 -46.74 -82.20 -10.25
CA ARG A 182 -46.95 -83.60 -10.59
C ARG A 182 -46.39 -84.44 -9.46
N ASP A 183 -47.23 -85.25 -8.82
CA ASP A 183 -46.80 -86.11 -7.73
C ASP A 183 -45.93 -87.27 -8.25
N GLU A 184 -45.32 -88.04 -7.34
CA GLU A 184 -44.43 -89.15 -7.67
C GLU A 184 -45.13 -90.30 -8.44
N ASN A 185 -46.47 -90.32 -8.47
CA ASN A 185 -47.28 -91.29 -9.21
C ASN A 185 -47.71 -90.78 -10.59
N GLY A 186 -47.39 -89.53 -10.92
CA GLY A 186 -47.70 -88.91 -12.21
C GLY A 186 -49.06 -88.18 -12.25
N ASP A 187 -49.74 -88.06 -11.11
CA ASP A 187 -51.03 -87.36 -10.97
C ASP A 187 -50.82 -85.86 -10.69
N TRP A 188 -51.76 -85.03 -11.13
CA TRP A 188 -51.68 -83.58 -11.00
C TRP A 188 -52.30 -83.11 -9.68
N VAL A 189 -51.53 -82.40 -8.86
CA VAL A 189 -51.97 -81.82 -7.58
C VAL A 189 -51.77 -80.31 -7.65
N TRP A 190 -52.75 -79.53 -7.21
CA TRP A 190 -52.67 -78.08 -7.18
C TRP A 190 -52.62 -77.56 -5.73
N HIS A 191 -51.75 -76.58 -5.49
CA HIS A 191 -51.65 -75.82 -4.25
C HIS A 191 -51.94 -74.34 -4.54
N VAL A 192 -52.63 -73.67 -3.62
CA VAL A 192 -52.79 -72.22 -3.66
C VAL A 192 -51.67 -71.60 -2.83
N LEU A 193 -50.75 -70.91 -3.49
CA LEU A 193 -49.70 -70.11 -2.88
C LEU A 193 -50.24 -68.70 -2.69
N HIS A 194 -50.18 -68.19 -1.47
CA HIS A 194 -50.45 -66.78 -1.22
C HIS A 194 -49.17 -66.00 -1.50
N LEU A 195 -49.19 -65.16 -2.53
CA LEU A 195 -48.10 -64.25 -2.85
C LEU A 195 -48.41 -62.93 -2.16
N GLU A 196 -47.73 -62.69 -1.05
CA GLU A 196 -47.72 -61.40 -0.36
C GLU A 196 -46.46 -60.62 -0.72
N ALA A 197 -46.59 -59.30 -0.91
CA ALA A 197 -45.44 -58.44 -1.09
C ALA A 197 -44.75 -58.23 0.27
N LEU A 198 -43.63 -58.93 0.50
CA LEU A 198 -42.94 -58.93 1.79
C LEU A 198 -42.03 -57.71 1.99
N ALA A 199 -41.51 -57.14 0.90
CA ALA A 199 -40.50 -56.09 0.92
C ALA A 199 -40.66 -55.12 -0.25
N ARG A 200 -40.18 -53.88 -0.08
CA ARG A 200 -40.00 -52.90 -1.16
C ARG A 200 -38.56 -52.41 -1.19
N SER A 201 -38.04 -52.10 -2.38
CA SER A 201 -36.78 -51.36 -2.50
C SER A 201 -36.99 -49.92 -2.06
N GLU A 202 -35.95 -49.33 -1.46
CA GLU A 202 -35.93 -47.90 -1.09
C GLU A 202 -35.59 -47.05 -2.33
N GLU A 203 -34.58 -47.48 -3.09
CA GLU A 203 -34.16 -46.84 -4.33
C GLU A 203 -34.99 -47.26 -5.55
N ARG A 204 -35.08 -46.35 -6.54
CA ARG A 204 -35.77 -46.55 -7.82
C ARG A 204 -34.76 -46.79 -8.93
N ALA A 205 -34.79 -47.96 -9.54
CA ALA A 205 -34.01 -48.25 -10.73
C ALA A 205 -34.45 -47.40 -11.94
N ILE A 206 -33.49 -46.82 -12.65
CA ILE A 206 -33.73 -45.89 -13.78
C ILE A 206 -34.12 -46.66 -15.05
N ASN A 207 -33.69 -47.91 -15.19
CA ASN A 207 -33.98 -48.77 -16.34
C ASN A 207 -34.06 -50.25 -15.93
N ARG A 208 -34.62 -51.08 -16.80
CA ARG A 208 -34.79 -52.52 -16.53
C ARG A 208 -33.47 -53.24 -16.17
N PRO A 209 -32.34 -53.05 -16.89
CA PRO A 209 -31.07 -53.68 -16.51
C PRO A 209 -30.56 -53.26 -15.13
N ALA A 210 -30.76 -52.01 -14.73
CA ALA A 210 -30.44 -51.56 -13.36
C ALA A 210 -31.33 -52.28 -12.34
N ALA A 211 -32.64 -52.39 -12.60
CA ALA A 211 -33.55 -53.12 -11.72
C ALA A 211 -33.20 -54.61 -11.59
N GLU A 212 -32.76 -55.27 -12.67
CA GLU A 212 -32.24 -56.64 -12.63
C GLU A 212 -31.01 -56.75 -11.73
N SER A 213 -30.06 -55.82 -11.87
CA SER A 213 -28.85 -55.76 -11.04
C SER A 213 -29.19 -55.56 -9.57
N ASP A 214 -30.06 -54.61 -9.25
CA ASP A 214 -30.47 -54.30 -7.88
C ASP A 214 -31.15 -55.51 -7.21
N ILE A 215 -32.01 -56.22 -7.95
CA ILE A 215 -32.67 -57.44 -7.47
C ILE A 215 -31.65 -58.56 -7.22
N ASP A 216 -30.70 -58.76 -8.14
CA ASP A 216 -29.65 -59.78 -7.98
C ASP A 216 -28.74 -59.45 -6.78
N ASP A 217 -28.44 -58.17 -6.53
CA ASP A 217 -27.65 -57.72 -5.38
C ASP A 217 -28.40 -57.92 -4.06
N VAL A 218 -29.69 -57.54 -4.00
CA VAL A 218 -30.56 -57.81 -2.84
C VAL A 218 -30.68 -59.31 -2.58
N ARG A 219 -30.89 -60.12 -3.64
CA ARG A 219 -31.00 -61.58 -3.54
C ARG A 219 -29.73 -62.21 -2.98
N SER A 220 -28.57 -61.76 -3.46
CA SER A 220 -27.26 -62.20 -2.96
C SER A 220 -27.08 -61.84 -1.49
N LYS A 221 -27.39 -60.59 -1.11
CA LYS A 221 -27.21 -60.08 0.26
C LYS A 221 -28.19 -60.69 1.27
N ILE A 222 -29.45 -60.95 0.92
CA ILE A 222 -30.45 -61.58 1.82
C ILE A 222 -29.98 -62.96 2.30
N GLY A 223 -29.42 -63.77 1.41
CA GLY A 223 -28.99 -65.14 1.74
C GLY A 223 -27.87 -65.19 2.79
N SER A 224 -26.99 -64.18 2.79
CA SER A 224 -25.90 -64.04 3.75
C SER A 224 -26.22 -63.10 4.92
N ALA A 225 -27.36 -62.41 4.91
CA ALA A 225 -27.61 -61.32 5.84
C ALA A 225 -27.68 -61.78 7.30
N GLY A 226 -26.96 -61.11 8.20
CA GLY A 226 -27.04 -61.32 9.64
C GLY A 226 -28.37 -60.82 10.24
N LEU A 227 -28.74 -61.33 11.41
CA LEU A 227 -29.77 -60.69 12.24
C LEU A 227 -29.06 -59.75 13.21
N MET A 228 -29.32 -58.45 13.12
CA MET A 228 -28.79 -57.46 14.06
C MET A 228 -29.94 -56.92 14.92
N GLU A 229 -29.99 -57.38 16.16
CA GLU A 229 -31.05 -57.03 17.10
C GLU A 229 -30.55 -56.01 18.13
N ILE A 230 -31.02 -54.77 18.03
CA ILE A 230 -30.67 -53.68 18.95
C ILE A 230 -31.61 -53.78 20.16
N THR A 231 -31.18 -54.39 21.25
CA THR A 231 -32.00 -54.56 22.48
C THR A 231 -31.79 -53.47 23.53
N THR A 232 -30.85 -52.56 23.29
CA THR A 232 -30.48 -51.41 24.13
C THR A 232 -29.85 -50.36 23.21
N SER A 233 -29.56 -49.14 23.70
CA SER A 233 -28.84 -48.15 22.90
C SER A 233 -27.52 -48.73 22.33
N ALA A 234 -27.14 -48.31 21.14
CA ALA A 234 -25.94 -48.83 20.51
C ALA A 234 -25.27 -47.85 19.54
N PHE A 235 -23.95 -47.88 19.51
CA PHE A 235 -23.12 -47.30 18.46
C PHE A 235 -22.99 -48.33 17.32
N ARG A 236 -23.54 -48.02 16.16
CA ARG A 236 -23.41 -48.81 14.92
C ARG A 236 -22.28 -48.26 14.07
N LEU A 237 -21.21 -49.03 13.93
CA LEU A 237 -20.03 -48.73 13.11
C LEU A 237 -20.17 -49.42 11.74
N TYR A 238 -19.89 -48.68 10.68
CA TYR A 238 -19.92 -49.19 9.30
C TYR A 238 -18.91 -48.44 8.43
N GLU A 239 -18.44 -49.09 7.36
CA GLU A 239 -17.59 -48.51 6.33
C GLU A 239 -18.48 -48.12 5.15
N ASP A 240 -18.57 -46.84 4.80
CA ASP A 240 -19.37 -46.38 3.67
C ASP A 240 -18.80 -46.80 2.30
N GLU A 241 -19.51 -46.51 1.22
CA GLU A 241 -19.11 -46.89 -0.15
C GLU A 241 -17.75 -46.29 -0.60
N THR A 242 -17.29 -45.25 0.10
CA THR A 242 -16.01 -44.58 -0.21
C THR A 242 -14.83 -45.20 0.54
N GLY A 243 -15.10 -46.18 1.40
CA GLY A 243 -14.12 -46.83 2.26
C GLY A 243 -13.84 -46.05 3.54
N ARG A 244 -14.77 -45.18 3.95
CA ARG A 244 -14.63 -44.37 5.17
C ARG A 244 -15.53 -44.90 6.27
N TRP A 245 -15.00 -44.98 7.47
CA TRP A 245 -15.74 -45.44 8.63
C TRP A 245 -16.59 -44.33 9.22
N ARG A 246 -17.79 -44.69 9.69
CA ARG A 246 -18.74 -43.80 10.39
C ARG A 246 -19.43 -44.54 11.52
N TRP A 247 -20.01 -43.81 12.47
CA TRP A 247 -20.82 -44.38 13.55
C TRP A 247 -22.16 -43.65 13.70
N LEU A 248 -23.21 -44.38 14.07
CA LEU A 248 -24.51 -43.83 14.50
C LEU A 248 -24.82 -44.27 15.93
N LEU A 249 -25.28 -43.35 16.78
CA LEU A 249 -25.87 -43.68 18.07
C LEU A 249 -27.37 -43.91 17.89
N MET A 250 -27.83 -45.12 18.17
CA MET A 250 -29.23 -45.52 18.04
C MET A 250 -29.84 -45.86 19.39
N ARG A 251 -31.16 -45.62 19.54
CA ARG A 251 -31.97 -46.09 20.66
C ARG A 251 -32.39 -47.55 20.45
N GLU A 252 -32.99 -48.16 21.46
CA GLU A 252 -33.53 -49.53 21.39
C GLU A 252 -34.68 -49.73 20.39
N ASP A 253 -35.29 -48.62 19.96
CA ASP A 253 -36.37 -48.58 18.98
C ASP A 253 -35.86 -48.40 17.54
N GLY A 254 -34.54 -48.31 17.33
CA GLY A 254 -33.92 -48.12 16.02
C GLY A 254 -33.81 -46.67 15.55
N SER A 255 -34.35 -45.70 16.31
CA SER A 255 -34.18 -44.27 16.01
C SER A 255 -32.75 -43.80 16.24
N VAL A 256 -32.28 -42.87 15.41
CA VAL A 256 -30.92 -42.31 15.46
C VAL A 256 -30.92 -41.04 16.32
N VAL A 257 -30.07 -41.01 17.34
CA VAL A 257 -29.92 -39.89 18.28
C VAL A 257 -28.78 -38.98 17.86
N ALA A 258 -27.66 -39.56 17.44
CA ALA A 258 -26.45 -38.85 17.06
C ALA A 258 -25.73 -39.55 15.92
N ASP A 259 -25.00 -38.76 15.14
CA ASP A 259 -24.14 -39.23 14.05
C ASP A 259 -22.72 -38.68 14.26
N ALA A 260 -21.74 -39.40 13.73
CA ALA A 260 -20.38 -38.94 13.57
C ALA A 260 -20.35 -37.68 12.70
N THR A 261 -19.74 -36.61 13.21
CA THR A 261 -19.62 -35.35 12.45
C THR A 261 -18.58 -35.45 11.34
N ARG A 262 -17.64 -36.38 11.46
CA ARG A 262 -16.55 -36.62 10.52
C ARG A 262 -16.46 -38.09 10.12
N GLU A 263 -15.88 -38.32 8.95
CA GLU A 263 -15.57 -39.64 8.41
C GLU A 263 -14.15 -40.08 8.83
N PHE A 264 -13.96 -41.36 9.10
CA PHE A 264 -12.70 -41.92 9.57
C PHE A 264 -12.04 -42.77 8.49
N ASP A 265 -10.70 -42.73 8.41
CA ASP A 265 -9.94 -43.47 7.40
C ASP A 265 -9.91 -44.99 7.65
N ASP A 266 -10.06 -45.39 8.91
CA ASP A 266 -9.92 -46.76 9.34
C ASP A 266 -10.80 -47.06 10.56
N ARG A 267 -10.93 -48.36 10.83
CA ARG A 267 -11.69 -48.91 11.95
C ARG A 267 -11.20 -48.39 13.30
N ASP A 268 -9.89 -48.32 13.50
CA ASP A 268 -9.32 -47.91 14.79
C ASP A 268 -9.71 -46.45 15.10
N GLY A 269 -9.72 -45.58 14.08
CA GLY A 269 -10.13 -44.19 14.22
C GLY A 269 -11.60 -43.98 14.60
N VAL A 270 -12.53 -44.79 14.05
CA VAL A 270 -13.95 -44.70 14.41
C VAL A 270 -14.21 -45.30 15.80
N GLU A 271 -13.53 -46.39 16.16
CA GLU A 271 -13.60 -46.98 17.51
C GLU A 271 -13.05 -46.01 18.57
N GLU A 272 -11.95 -45.31 18.27
CA GLU A 272 -11.39 -44.27 19.13
C GLU A 272 -12.38 -43.13 19.36
N SER A 273 -13.09 -42.69 18.31
CA SER A 273 -14.14 -41.66 18.45
C SER A 273 -15.30 -42.11 19.32
N VAL A 274 -15.74 -43.36 19.18
CA VAL A 274 -16.82 -43.91 20.02
C VAL A 274 -16.33 -44.08 21.46
N SER A 275 -15.10 -44.57 21.67
CA SER A 275 -14.51 -44.67 23.01
C SER A 275 -14.41 -43.30 23.67
N PHE A 276 -13.94 -42.27 22.93
CA PHE A 276 -13.90 -40.90 23.43
C PHE A 276 -15.28 -40.40 23.86
N LEU A 277 -16.31 -40.63 23.03
CA LEU A 277 -17.68 -40.23 23.33
C LEU A 277 -18.23 -40.98 24.55
N LYS A 278 -17.94 -42.27 24.70
CA LYS A 278 -18.34 -43.06 25.87
C LYS A 278 -17.63 -42.65 27.14
N ASP A 279 -16.35 -42.32 27.06
CA ASP A 279 -15.52 -41.96 28.20
C ASP A 279 -15.78 -40.54 28.68
N ARG A 280 -16.09 -39.61 27.76
CA ARG A 280 -16.23 -38.18 28.08
C ARG A 280 -17.66 -37.66 28.00
N GLY A 281 -18.49 -38.20 27.11
CA GLY A 281 -19.87 -37.74 26.88
C GLY A 281 -20.74 -37.71 28.14
N PRO A 282 -20.78 -38.77 28.97
CA PRO A 282 -21.63 -38.78 30.17
C PRO A 282 -21.28 -37.69 31.20
N GLU A 283 -20.00 -37.29 31.27
CA GLU A 283 -19.49 -36.29 32.23
C GLU A 283 -19.22 -34.91 31.57
N ALA A 284 -19.50 -34.75 30.28
CA ALA A 284 -19.20 -33.53 29.53
C ALA A 284 -20.00 -32.34 30.02
N ASP A 285 -19.34 -31.21 30.27
CA ASP A 285 -19.98 -29.97 30.69
C ASP A 285 -20.85 -29.36 29.57
N VAL A 286 -21.77 -28.47 29.92
CA VAL A 286 -22.60 -27.76 28.92
C VAL A 286 -22.05 -26.37 28.71
N VAL A 287 -21.63 -26.06 27.49
CA VAL A 287 -21.21 -24.73 27.05
C VAL A 287 -22.40 -24.00 26.43
N ASP A 288 -22.66 -22.79 26.93
CA ASP A 288 -23.70 -21.88 26.45
C ASP A 288 -23.10 -20.46 26.43
N ILE A 289 -22.93 -19.89 25.23
CA ILE A 289 -22.37 -18.54 25.05
C ILE A 289 -23.55 -17.57 24.87
N ASP A 290 -23.85 -16.80 25.92
CA ASP A 290 -24.87 -15.75 25.86
C ASP A 290 -24.28 -14.47 25.25
N GLY A 291 -24.35 -14.38 23.92
CA GLY A 291 -23.87 -13.25 23.12
C GLY A 291 -22.37 -13.25 22.85
N ALA A 292 -21.51 -13.30 23.89
CA ALA A 292 -20.08 -13.48 23.72
C ALA A 292 -19.39 -14.09 24.96
N ALA A 293 -18.26 -14.76 24.74
CA ALA A 293 -17.43 -15.30 25.81
C ALA A 293 -15.93 -15.26 25.46
N PHE A 294 -15.11 -15.01 26.48
CA PHE A 294 -13.67 -15.19 26.40
C PHE A 294 -13.30 -16.66 26.57
N ASN A 295 -12.55 -17.18 25.60
CA ASN A 295 -11.90 -18.48 25.67
C ASN A 295 -10.41 -18.32 25.89
N TYR A 296 -9.86 -19.08 26.84
CA TYR A 296 -8.44 -19.11 27.17
C TYR A 296 -7.88 -20.48 26.79
N TYR A 297 -6.79 -20.51 26.03
CA TYR A 297 -6.20 -21.76 25.55
C TYR A 297 -4.67 -21.67 25.53
N GLU A 298 -4.00 -22.83 25.57
CA GLU A 298 -2.55 -22.92 25.49
C GLU A 298 -2.13 -23.23 24.04
N ASP A 299 -1.23 -22.43 23.49
CA ASP A 299 -0.61 -22.60 22.18
C ASP A 299 0.90 -22.42 22.29
N ASP A 300 1.66 -23.41 21.81
CA ASP A 300 3.14 -23.52 21.94
C ASP A 300 3.71 -23.24 23.36
N GLY A 301 2.96 -23.61 24.40
CA GLY A 301 3.38 -23.41 25.80
C GLY A 301 3.10 -22.01 26.36
N GLU A 302 2.38 -21.17 25.62
CA GLU A 302 1.90 -19.86 26.04
C GLU A 302 0.37 -19.83 26.05
N TRP A 303 -0.19 -19.17 27.05
CA TRP A 303 -1.62 -18.94 27.17
C TRP A 303 -2.04 -17.79 26.28
N ARG A 304 -3.17 -17.95 25.59
CA ARG A 304 -3.79 -16.98 24.70
C ARG A 304 -5.26 -16.81 25.07
N TRP A 305 -5.85 -15.70 24.67
CA TRP A 305 -7.28 -15.43 24.78
C TRP A 305 -7.88 -15.07 23.43
N ARG A 306 -9.12 -15.49 23.22
CA ARG A 306 -9.95 -15.04 22.10
C ARG A 306 -11.36 -14.75 22.57
N LEU A 307 -11.96 -13.71 22.02
CA LEU A 307 -13.36 -13.37 22.22
C LEU A 307 -14.18 -14.04 21.11
N LEU A 308 -15.12 -14.89 21.51
CA LEU A 308 -16.02 -15.60 20.61
C LEU A 308 -17.43 -15.04 20.73
N ASP A 309 -18.17 -15.01 19.63
CA ASP A 309 -19.62 -14.85 19.67
C ASP A 309 -20.34 -16.18 19.93
N ASP A 310 -21.67 -16.13 19.90
CA ASP A 310 -22.60 -17.25 20.05
C ASP A 310 -22.46 -18.32 18.95
N ASP A 311 -21.94 -17.96 17.78
CA ASP A 311 -21.66 -18.90 16.67
C ASP A 311 -20.23 -19.48 16.72
N ARG A 312 -19.42 -19.09 17.71
CA ARG A 312 -17.97 -19.35 17.82
C ARG A 312 -17.12 -18.65 16.76
N SER A 313 -17.64 -17.59 16.14
CA SER A 313 -16.84 -16.71 15.30
C SER A 313 -15.90 -15.88 16.18
N VAL A 314 -14.64 -15.77 15.76
CA VAL A 314 -13.63 -15.02 16.51
C VAL A 314 -13.83 -13.53 16.26
N LEU A 315 -14.24 -12.81 17.30
CA LEU A 315 -14.42 -11.36 17.24
C LEU A 315 -13.08 -10.66 17.44
N ALA A 316 -12.32 -11.09 18.45
CA ALA A 316 -11.04 -10.52 18.83
C ALA A 316 -10.10 -11.62 19.33
N THR A 317 -8.79 -11.41 19.19
CA THR A 317 -7.74 -12.29 19.72
C THR A 317 -6.57 -11.47 20.23
N ASP A 318 -5.77 -12.03 21.13
CA ASP A 318 -4.45 -11.49 21.45
C ASP A 318 -3.47 -11.66 20.27
N GLU A 319 -2.44 -10.81 20.25
CA GLU A 319 -1.25 -11.01 19.42
C GLU A 319 -0.13 -11.75 20.20
N SER A 320 -0.13 -11.63 21.53
CA SER A 320 0.97 -12.03 22.42
C SER A 320 0.59 -13.17 23.36
N GLY A 321 1.44 -14.20 23.43
CA GLY A 321 1.31 -15.30 24.39
C GLY A 321 1.69 -14.90 25.83
N TYR A 322 0.95 -15.44 26.80
CA TYR A 322 1.12 -15.19 28.23
C TYR A 322 1.67 -16.44 28.94
N ARG A 323 2.53 -16.27 29.95
CA ARG A 323 3.13 -17.42 30.66
C ARG A 323 2.14 -18.23 31.50
N THR A 324 0.99 -17.65 31.83
CA THR A 324 -0.01 -18.24 32.72
C THR A 324 -1.41 -17.87 32.27
N GLN A 325 -2.37 -18.77 32.45
CA GLN A 325 -3.80 -18.51 32.17
C GLN A 325 -4.30 -17.23 32.83
N ALA A 326 -3.98 -17.02 34.10
CA ALA A 326 -4.34 -15.80 34.83
C ALA A 326 -3.82 -14.51 34.16
N GLY A 327 -2.68 -14.58 33.47
CA GLY A 327 -2.14 -13.44 32.71
C GLY A 327 -2.93 -13.16 31.44
N ALA A 328 -3.40 -14.21 30.75
CA ALA A 328 -4.31 -14.06 29.61
C ALA A 328 -5.70 -13.55 30.07
N GLU A 329 -6.18 -13.97 31.24
CA GLU A 329 -7.41 -13.46 31.86
C GLU A 329 -7.30 -11.97 32.21
N ASP A 330 -6.20 -11.56 32.85
CA ASP A 330 -5.94 -10.14 33.16
C ASP A 330 -5.88 -9.29 31.88
N ALA A 331 -5.25 -9.81 30.81
CA ALA A 331 -5.16 -9.14 29.52
C ALA A 331 -6.51 -9.04 28.79
N ALA A 332 -7.32 -10.10 28.80
CA ALA A 332 -8.66 -10.09 28.23
C ALA A 332 -9.58 -9.10 28.97
N SER A 333 -9.46 -9.01 30.29
CA SER A 333 -10.18 -8.00 31.08
C SER A 333 -9.72 -6.58 30.72
N ALA A 334 -8.42 -6.35 30.60
CA ALA A 334 -7.88 -5.06 30.17
C ALA A 334 -8.35 -4.70 28.76
N PHE A 335 -8.38 -5.65 27.83
CA PHE A 335 -8.96 -5.47 26.50
C PHE A 335 -10.43 -5.05 26.59
N ALA A 336 -11.27 -5.77 27.33
CA ALA A 336 -12.70 -5.47 27.42
C ALA A 336 -12.97 -4.07 28.02
N ASP A 337 -12.24 -3.71 29.08
CA ASP A 337 -12.35 -2.40 29.73
C ASP A 337 -11.89 -1.26 28.81
N GLN A 338 -10.75 -1.43 28.14
CA GLN A 338 -10.17 -0.38 27.29
C GLN A 338 -10.88 -0.25 25.94
N PHE A 339 -11.39 -1.33 25.37
CA PHE A 339 -12.03 -1.31 24.05
C PHE A 339 -13.33 -0.49 24.01
N ASP A 340 -14.10 -0.50 25.11
CA ASP A 340 -15.33 0.31 25.23
C ASP A 340 -15.02 1.82 25.18
N GLU A 341 -13.95 2.25 25.87
CA GLU A 341 -13.55 3.65 25.96
C GLU A 341 -12.65 4.11 24.79
N ALA A 342 -12.02 3.17 24.08
CA ALA A 342 -11.05 3.48 23.03
C ALA A 342 -11.67 4.24 21.86
N ARG A 343 -11.01 5.33 21.47
CA ARG A 343 -11.43 6.13 20.32
C ARG A 343 -10.97 5.48 19.02
N LEU A 344 -11.80 5.62 17.98
CA LEU A 344 -11.41 5.21 16.63
C LEU A 344 -10.41 6.22 16.06
N LEU A 345 -9.19 5.79 15.80
CA LEU A 345 -8.17 6.59 15.16
C LEU A 345 -8.41 6.58 13.64
N THR A 346 -8.71 7.73 13.07
CA THR A 346 -8.84 7.92 11.62
C THR A 346 -7.99 9.10 11.20
N ILE A 347 -6.96 8.84 10.43
CA ILE A 347 -6.10 9.87 9.84
C ILE A 347 -6.46 9.96 8.36
N SER A 348 -6.77 11.16 7.88
CA SER A 348 -7.19 11.34 6.47
C SER A 348 -5.98 11.41 5.53
N HIS A 349 -4.92 12.12 5.93
CA HIS A 349 -3.71 12.32 5.12
C HIS A 349 -2.46 12.46 5.98
N LEU A 350 -2.53 13.29 7.01
CA LEU A 350 -1.45 13.56 7.96
C LEU A 350 -2.09 13.79 9.33
N GLY A 351 -1.54 13.21 10.38
CA GLY A 351 -1.87 13.49 11.77
C GLY A 351 -0.61 13.76 12.58
N VAL A 352 -0.76 14.42 13.72
CA VAL A 352 0.33 14.61 14.68
C VAL A 352 -0.02 13.94 16.00
N GLU A 353 0.75 12.93 16.37
CA GLU A 353 0.60 12.26 17.65
C GLU A 353 1.55 12.87 18.68
N LEU A 354 1.01 13.33 19.79
CA LEU A 354 1.74 13.69 20.99
C LEU A 354 1.86 12.45 21.88
N ARG A 355 3.08 12.11 22.29
CA ARG A 355 3.35 10.96 23.16
C ARG A 355 4.35 11.30 24.26
N GLU A 356 4.18 10.66 25.41
CA GLU A 356 5.14 10.72 26.51
C GLU A 356 6.20 9.62 26.32
N ARG A 357 7.48 9.98 26.38
CA ARG A 357 8.60 9.04 26.29
C ARG A 357 9.68 9.42 27.29
N GLY A 358 9.94 8.56 28.27
CA GLY A 358 10.91 8.84 29.32
C GLY A 358 10.41 9.92 30.28
N GLU A 359 11.14 11.03 30.41
CA GLU A 359 10.78 12.15 31.30
C GLU A 359 10.13 13.35 30.58
N GLY A 360 9.68 13.19 29.32
CA GLY A 360 9.08 14.29 28.58
C GLY A 360 8.20 13.90 27.40
N TRP A 361 7.66 14.92 26.75
CA TRP A 361 6.73 14.84 25.64
C TRP A 361 7.46 15.01 24.31
N HIS A 362 7.00 14.25 23.32
CA HIS A 362 7.47 14.27 21.95
C HIS A 362 6.28 14.27 21.01
N TRP A 363 6.49 14.70 19.78
CA TRP A 363 5.48 14.61 18.73
C TRP A 363 6.03 13.84 17.52
N ARG A 364 5.15 13.20 16.77
CA ARG A 364 5.48 12.57 15.49
C ARG A 364 4.40 12.81 14.45
N PHE A 365 4.81 12.94 13.20
CA PHE A 365 3.91 12.90 12.06
C PHE A 365 3.58 11.46 11.71
N VAL A 366 2.31 11.20 11.47
CA VAL A 366 1.77 9.91 11.04
C VAL A 366 0.92 10.11 9.79
N ASP A 367 1.00 9.18 8.85
CA ASP A 367 0.20 9.26 7.62
C ASP A 367 -1.19 8.61 7.78
N GLU A 368 -1.94 8.52 6.68
CA GLU A 368 -3.27 7.90 6.63
C GLU A 368 -3.29 6.40 7.03
N ARG A 369 -2.14 5.73 7.00
CA ARG A 369 -1.96 4.32 7.41
C ARG A 369 -1.40 4.19 8.82
N ASP A 370 -1.29 5.31 9.53
CA ASP A 370 -0.69 5.44 10.85
C ASP A 370 0.81 5.03 10.88
N ASP A 371 1.48 5.10 9.72
CA ASP A 371 2.93 4.92 9.60
C ASP A 371 3.64 6.22 10.00
N VAL A 372 4.74 6.09 10.75
CA VAL A 372 5.49 7.25 11.24
C VAL A 372 6.28 7.87 10.08
N VAL A 373 6.01 9.14 9.81
CA VAL A 373 6.62 9.88 8.69
C VAL A 373 7.86 10.65 9.17
N ALA A 374 7.77 11.30 10.33
CA ALA A 374 8.86 12.03 10.97
C ALA A 374 8.63 12.14 12.47
N GLU A 375 9.72 12.28 13.24
CA GLU A 375 9.67 12.43 14.69
C GLU A 375 10.39 13.69 15.16
N SER A 376 9.88 14.31 16.22
CA SER A 376 10.53 15.42 16.90
C SER A 376 11.87 15.00 17.50
N THR A 377 12.92 15.78 17.25
CA THR A 377 14.22 15.65 17.94
C THR A 377 14.24 16.36 19.29
N VAL A 378 13.27 17.25 19.51
CA VAL A 378 13.13 18.06 20.73
C VAL A 378 12.23 17.33 21.74
N THR A 379 12.59 17.41 23.02
CA THR A 379 11.77 16.97 24.15
C THR A 379 11.11 18.17 24.83
N PHE A 380 9.82 18.05 25.13
CA PHE A 380 9.03 19.08 25.81
C PHE A 380 8.73 18.65 27.25
N GLU A 381 8.72 19.59 28.20
CA GLU A 381 8.45 19.28 29.61
C GLU A 381 6.98 18.90 29.84
N THR A 382 6.05 19.53 29.10
CA THR A 382 4.61 19.27 29.23
C THR A 382 3.96 18.96 27.90
N ARG A 383 2.84 18.23 27.95
CA ARG A 383 1.96 17.99 26.78
C ARG A 383 1.57 19.30 26.10
N ARG A 384 1.29 20.34 26.90
CA ARG A 384 0.84 21.63 26.37
C ARG A 384 1.94 22.34 25.58
N ASP A 385 3.19 22.27 26.04
CA ASP A 385 4.33 22.83 25.32
C ASP A 385 4.55 22.10 23.98
N ALA A 386 4.40 20.77 23.96
CA ALA A 386 4.49 19.97 22.74
C ALA A 386 3.36 20.31 21.75
N GLU A 387 2.14 20.50 22.26
CA GLU A 387 0.97 20.91 21.47
C GLU A 387 1.15 22.31 20.88
N ASP A 388 1.53 23.31 21.70
CA ASP A 388 1.77 24.69 21.27
C ASP A 388 2.89 24.76 20.21
N ALA A 389 3.97 23.99 20.40
CA ALA A 389 5.06 23.89 19.42
C ALA A 389 4.59 23.23 18.10
N THR A 390 3.74 22.21 18.19
CA THR A 390 3.16 21.54 17.02
C THR A 390 2.21 22.47 16.25
N GLU A 391 1.34 23.22 16.93
CA GLU A 391 0.44 24.18 16.30
C GLU A 391 1.21 25.27 15.54
N ALA A 392 2.26 25.83 16.17
CA ALA A 392 3.14 26.80 15.53
C ALA A 392 3.86 26.20 14.31
N LEU A 393 4.36 24.96 14.45
CA LEU A 393 5.03 24.23 13.38
C LEU A 393 4.10 24.00 12.18
N LEU A 394 2.90 23.46 12.40
CA LEU A 394 1.95 23.14 11.32
C LEU A 394 1.56 24.39 10.52
N SER A 395 1.39 25.53 11.21
CA SER A 395 1.14 26.82 10.59
C SER A 395 2.30 27.29 9.71
N ALA A 396 3.54 27.14 10.19
CA ALA A 396 4.75 27.53 9.45
C ALA A 396 5.06 26.58 8.27
N LEU A 397 4.79 25.28 8.44
CA LEU A 397 5.19 24.23 7.52
C LEU A 397 4.51 24.32 6.15
N GLY A 398 3.27 24.84 6.09
CA GLY A 398 2.54 25.03 4.84
C GLY A 398 3.21 26.00 3.84
N SER A 399 4.10 26.87 4.33
CA SER A 399 4.90 27.80 3.51
C SER A 399 6.41 27.57 3.63
N ALA A 400 6.83 26.44 4.21
CA ALA A 400 8.24 26.15 4.40
C ALA A 400 8.93 25.97 3.04
N SER A 401 10.05 26.67 2.87
CA SER A 401 10.95 26.45 1.74
C SER A 401 11.66 25.10 1.87
N VAL A 402 11.99 24.50 0.73
CA VAL A 402 12.79 23.27 0.66
C VAL A 402 14.20 23.60 0.20
N THR A 403 15.21 23.20 0.97
CA THR A 403 16.64 23.31 0.63
C THR A 403 17.28 21.92 0.60
N VAL A 404 18.51 21.81 0.09
CA VAL A 404 19.25 20.54 0.00
C VAL A 404 20.62 20.70 0.65
N ALA A 405 20.94 19.82 1.59
CA ALA A 405 22.28 19.74 2.19
C ALA A 405 23.30 19.38 1.10
N GLY A 406 24.45 20.04 1.09
CA GLY A 406 25.42 19.91 0.00
C GLY A 406 25.27 20.94 -1.12
N GLU A 407 24.13 21.62 -1.23
CA GLU A 407 23.91 22.69 -2.23
C GLU A 407 24.12 24.08 -1.59
N PRO A 408 25.07 24.90 -2.08
CA PRO A 408 25.23 26.29 -1.67
C PRO A 408 23.89 27.05 -1.71
N THR A 409 23.57 27.75 -0.63
CA THR A 409 22.24 28.36 -0.48
C THR A 409 22.30 29.73 0.20
N PHE A 410 21.71 30.75 -0.44
CA PHE A 410 21.35 32.02 0.18
C PHE A 410 20.01 31.89 0.90
N GLU A 411 20.02 32.02 2.22
CA GLU A 411 18.84 31.96 3.08
C GLU A 411 18.47 33.39 3.51
N LEU A 412 17.36 33.91 2.96
CA LEU A 412 16.76 35.20 3.31
C LEU A 412 15.63 34.98 4.32
N TYR A 413 15.68 35.61 5.49
CA TYR A 413 14.73 35.37 6.57
C TYR A 413 14.40 36.63 7.36
N GLU A 414 13.23 36.63 7.98
CA GLU A 414 12.76 37.72 8.84
C GLU A 414 13.34 37.59 10.26
N ARG A 415 13.59 38.73 10.91
CA ARG A 415 14.00 38.88 12.30
C ARG A 415 13.29 40.08 12.90
N GLY A 416 12.19 39.84 13.61
CA GLY A 416 11.33 40.93 14.09
C GLY A 416 10.62 41.60 12.93
N GLU A 417 10.74 42.92 12.80
CA GLU A 417 10.21 43.69 11.65
C GLU A 417 11.23 43.84 10.50
N ASN A 418 12.44 43.31 10.67
CA ASN A 418 13.55 43.45 9.74
C ASN A 418 13.89 42.12 9.05
N TRP A 419 14.72 42.19 8.03
CA TRP A 419 15.20 41.07 7.24
C TRP A 419 16.72 40.89 7.38
N ARG A 420 17.19 39.65 7.28
CA ARG A 420 18.60 39.30 7.15
C ARG A 420 18.77 38.20 6.13
N TRP A 421 19.97 38.09 5.60
CA TRP A 421 20.33 36.94 4.78
C TRP A 421 21.63 36.31 5.27
N ARG A 422 21.80 35.02 4.97
CA ARG A 422 23.05 34.29 5.15
C ARG A 422 23.34 33.40 3.94
N LEU A 423 24.62 33.15 3.69
CA LEU A 423 25.08 32.20 2.69
C LEU A 423 25.60 30.95 3.40
N VAL A 424 25.04 29.81 3.06
CA VAL A 424 25.39 28.49 3.59
C VAL A 424 26.16 27.72 2.51
N ASP A 425 27.29 27.15 2.88
CA ASP A 425 28.11 26.33 1.98
C ASP A 425 27.64 24.88 1.88
N ALA A 426 28.27 24.11 0.98
CA ALA A 426 27.97 22.69 0.80
C ALA A 426 28.23 21.84 2.07
N GLY A 427 29.11 22.31 2.97
CA GLY A 427 29.36 21.70 4.28
C GLY A 427 28.40 22.17 5.37
N GLU A 428 27.33 22.87 5.00
CA GLU A 428 26.31 23.45 5.87
C GLU A 428 26.82 24.53 6.84
N GLN A 429 27.99 25.11 6.54
CA GLN A 429 28.55 26.21 7.32
C GLN A 429 28.07 27.53 6.76
N VAL A 430 27.71 28.46 7.65
CA VAL A 430 27.45 29.83 7.24
C VAL A 430 28.79 30.49 6.93
N VAL A 431 28.95 31.02 5.72
CA VAL A 431 30.21 31.63 5.25
C VAL A 431 30.10 33.13 5.03
N ALA A 432 28.88 33.66 4.82
CA ALA A 432 28.63 35.09 4.72
C ALA A 432 27.25 35.46 5.27
N ARG A 433 27.07 36.72 5.68
CA ARG A 433 25.79 37.27 6.15
C ARG A 433 25.58 38.71 5.71
N SER A 434 24.32 39.15 5.81
CA SER A 434 23.99 40.57 5.69
C SER A 434 24.72 41.40 6.76
N PRO A 435 25.24 42.58 6.40
CA PRO A 435 26.04 43.41 7.31
C PRO A 435 25.19 44.01 8.43
N SER A 436 23.90 44.23 8.19
CA SER A 436 22.93 44.81 9.13
C SER A 436 21.54 44.21 8.92
N ASP A 437 20.60 44.64 9.75
CA ASP A 437 19.17 44.47 9.52
C ASP A 437 18.74 45.24 8.26
N LEU A 438 17.82 44.65 7.50
CA LEU A 438 17.30 45.17 6.24
C LEU A 438 15.80 45.46 6.37
N GLU A 439 15.34 46.55 5.77
CA GLU A 439 13.93 46.99 5.90
C GLU A 439 12.92 46.12 5.12
N SER A 440 13.38 45.34 4.14
CA SER A 440 12.51 44.51 3.31
C SER A 440 13.25 43.33 2.71
N ASP A 441 12.48 42.28 2.38
CA ASP A 441 12.89 41.15 1.56
C ASP A 441 13.57 41.60 0.26
N ARG A 442 12.96 42.53 -0.50
CA ARG A 442 13.50 43.05 -1.77
C ARG A 442 14.86 43.73 -1.61
N HIS A 443 15.13 44.35 -0.46
CA HIS A 443 16.46 44.89 -0.17
C HIS A 443 17.46 43.73 0.02
N GLY A 444 17.09 42.70 0.77
CA GLY A 444 17.89 41.47 0.91
C GLY A 444 18.18 40.80 -0.42
N GLU A 445 17.17 40.62 -1.27
CA GLU A 445 17.33 40.06 -2.62
C GLU A 445 18.35 40.85 -3.45
N ARG A 446 18.25 42.19 -3.48
CA ARG A 446 19.22 43.03 -4.21
C ARG A 446 20.64 42.92 -3.65
N GLN A 447 20.80 42.80 -2.33
CA GLN A 447 22.13 42.60 -1.74
C GLN A 447 22.70 41.23 -2.10
N ILE A 448 21.88 40.17 -2.05
CA ILE A 448 22.26 38.81 -2.47
C ILE A 448 22.69 38.82 -3.93
N ASP A 449 21.90 39.41 -4.82
CA ASP A 449 22.21 39.45 -6.26
C ASP A 449 23.53 40.19 -6.53
N ARG A 450 23.75 41.34 -5.88
CA ARG A 450 25.00 42.10 -5.99
C ARG A 450 26.20 41.32 -5.45
N PHE A 451 26.07 40.66 -4.30
CA PHE A 451 27.14 39.87 -3.72
C PHE A 451 27.44 38.63 -4.58
N GLY A 452 26.42 37.84 -4.93
CA GLY A 452 26.57 36.61 -5.73
C GLY A 452 27.17 36.86 -7.11
N SER A 453 26.74 37.93 -7.81
CA SER A 453 27.27 38.26 -9.14
C SER A 453 28.67 38.87 -9.14
N SER A 454 29.09 39.50 -8.04
CA SER A 454 30.36 40.24 -7.99
C SER A 454 31.45 39.53 -7.17
N ALA A 455 31.10 38.55 -6.33
CA ALA A 455 32.04 37.89 -5.43
C ALA A 455 33.16 37.16 -6.17
N ALA A 456 32.87 36.49 -7.28
CA ALA A 456 33.86 35.71 -8.02
C ALA A 456 35.04 36.56 -8.52
N ASP A 457 34.77 37.77 -8.99
CA ASP A 457 35.76 38.67 -9.61
C ASP A 457 36.32 39.75 -8.66
N ALA A 458 35.79 39.86 -7.44
CA ALA A 458 36.17 40.93 -6.51
C ALA A 458 37.68 40.90 -6.16
N ASP A 459 38.31 42.05 -5.96
CA ASP A 459 39.71 42.08 -5.50
C ASP A 459 39.80 41.83 -3.99
N VAL A 460 40.93 41.30 -3.50
CA VAL A 460 41.18 41.13 -2.06
C VAL A 460 42.15 42.20 -1.59
N VAL A 461 41.74 42.95 -0.57
CA VAL A 461 42.33 44.23 -0.21
C VAL A 461 42.53 44.31 1.30
N GLU A 462 43.60 44.93 1.74
CA GLU A 462 43.81 45.36 3.12
C GLU A 462 44.01 46.89 3.11
N ILE A 463 43.34 47.60 4.00
CA ILE A 463 43.46 49.07 4.14
C ILE A 463 44.13 49.36 5.49
N ASP A 464 45.26 50.05 5.47
CA ASP A 464 45.97 50.49 6.67
C ASP A 464 45.60 51.95 6.98
N GLY A 465 44.64 52.15 7.88
CA GLY A 465 44.15 53.46 8.29
C GLY A 465 43.22 54.14 7.28
N ALA A 466 43.71 54.50 6.09
CA ALA A 466 42.91 55.12 5.03
C ALA A 466 43.48 54.91 3.62
N GLU A 467 42.63 55.04 2.61
CA GLU A 467 42.98 54.93 1.20
C GLU A 467 42.10 55.83 0.33
N TYR A 468 42.67 56.37 -0.75
CA TYR A 468 41.90 57.04 -1.79
C TYR A 468 41.35 56.01 -2.76
N GLU A 469 40.04 56.05 -2.99
CA GLU A 469 39.35 55.19 -3.94
C GLU A 469 38.84 56.02 -5.10
N VAL A 470 39.29 55.69 -6.30
CA VAL A 470 38.80 56.21 -7.58
C VAL A 470 37.75 55.24 -8.09
N TYR A 471 36.48 55.64 -8.17
CA TYR A 471 35.36 54.76 -8.47
C TYR A 471 34.50 55.32 -9.61
N PRO A 472 33.86 54.43 -10.41
CA PRO A 472 32.96 54.86 -11.46
C PRO A 472 31.60 55.26 -10.87
N GLU A 473 31.06 56.37 -11.36
CA GLU A 473 29.68 56.80 -11.13
C GLU A 473 28.90 56.67 -12.44
N MET A 474 27.78 55.92 -12.42
CA MET A 474 26.88 55.83 -13.58
C MET A 474 26.26 57.20 -13.88
N GLY A 475 26.41 57.70 -15.10
CA GLY A 475 25.80 58.95 -15.55
C GLY A 475 24.27 58.95 -15.41
N GLU A 476 23.68 60.15 -15.25
CA GLU A 476 22.22 60.35 -15.11
C GLU A 476 21.41 59.71 -16.24
N LYS A 477 21.98 59.58 -17.45
CA LYS A 477 21.29 58.99 -18.61
C LYS A 477 21.17 57.47 -18.50
N SER A 478 22.24 56.77 -18.11
CA SER A 478 22.19 55.31 -17.88
C SER A 478 21.28 54.95 -16.71
N ARG A 479 21.22 55.80 -15.66
CA ARG A 479 20.26 55.65 -14.56
C ARG A 479 18.79 55.79 -15.00
N ALA A 480 18.53 56.53 -16.09
CA ALA A 480 17.17 56.77 -16.61
C ALA A 480 16.75 55.82 -17.75
N SER A 481 17.68 55.31 -18.55
CA SER A 481 17.39 54.40 -19.67
C SER A 481 17.43 52.91 -19.29
N GLY A 482 18.19 52.54 -18.26
CA GLY A 482 18.40 51.12 -17.90
C GLY A 482 19.25 50.34 -18.91
N ASP A 483 19.83 51.02 -19.89
CA ASP A 483 20.78 50.44 -20.87
C ASP A 483 22.20 50.54 -20.28
N GLU A 484 22.76 49.38 -19.91
CA GLU A 484 24.11 49.25 -19.33
C GLU A 484 25.24 49.36 -20.38
N ASP A 485 24.91 49.39 -21.67
CA ASP A 485 25.87 49.31 -22.79
C ASP A 485 26.36 50.66 -23.35
N ASP A 486 26.01 51.81 -22.73
CA ASP A 486 26.50 53.13 -23.16
C ASP A 486 27.81 53.49 -22.44
N GLU A 487 28.94 52.93 -22.91
CA GLU A 487 30.31 53.18 -22.38
C GLU A 487 30.72 54.67 -22.39
N GLY A 488 29.95 55.55 -23.02
CA GLY A 488 30.28 56.96 -23.24
C GLY A 488 29.91 57.95 -22.13
N ASP A 489 29.23 57.53 -21.05
CA ASP A 489 28.76 58.43 -19.96
C ASP A 489 29.27 58.03 -18.56
N THR A 490 30.22 57.10 -18.45
CA THR A 490 30.83 56.72 -17.16
C THR A 490 31.77 57.82 -16.69
N GLN A 491 31.42 58.47 -15.58
CA GLN A 491 32.23 59.48 -14.94
C GLN A 491 32.95 58.89 -13.73
N TRP A 492 34.08 59.47 -13.34
CA TRP A 492 34.93 58.96 -12.27
C TRP A 492 34.99 59.94 -11.12
N ARG A 493 34.84 59.46 -9.89
CA ARG A 493 34.99 60.25 -8.68
C ARG A 493 36.07 59.65 -7.81
N TRP A 494 36.56 60.45 -6.87
CA TRP A 494 37.48 59.96 -5.86
C TRP A 494 36.97 60.26 -4.47
N ARG A 495 37.23 59.37 -3.53
CA ARG A 495 36.96 59.56 -2.11
C ARG A 495 38.12 59.07 -1.26
N LEU A 496 38.41 59.72 -0.16
CA LEU A 496 39.30 59.21 0.88
C LEU A 496 38.46 58.45 1.90
N VAL A 497 38.77 57.18 2.11
CA VAL A 497 37.98 56.28 2.95
C VAL A 497 38.87 55.64 4.00
N THR A 498 38.43 55.61 5.25
CA THR A 498 39.12 54.91 6.34
C THR A 498 38.98 53.40 6.23
N ASP A 499 39.78 52.65 6.99
CA ASP A 499 39.57 51.20 7.17
C ASP A 499 38.12 50.88 7.64
N GLY A 500 37.52 51.70 8.50
CA GLY A 500 36.14 51.62 8.95
C GLY A 500 35.08 51.89 7.87
N ARG A 501 35.47 52.34 6.68
CA ARG A 501 34.64 52.82 5.55
C ARG A 501 34.02 54.20 5.72
N ASP A 502 34.49 54.97 6.70
CA ASP A 502 34.08 56.37 6.82
C ASP A 502 34.70 57.19 5.70
N VAL A 503 33.88 57.94 4.97
CA VAL A 503 34.38 58.88 3.97
C VAL A 503 34.92 60.10 4.71
N VAL A 504 36.19 60.42 4.48
CA VAL A 504 36.88 61.58 5.09
C VAL A 504 36.80 62.78 4.17
N ALA A 505 36.96 62.57 2.86
CA ALA A 505 36.91 63.62 1.84
C ALA A 505 36.38 63.04 0.52
N ASP A 506 35.66 63.84 -0.27
CA ASP A 506 35.21 63.46 -1.62
C ASP A 506 35.58 64.54 -2.65
N SER A 507 35.71 64.10 -3.90
CA SER A 507 35.73 64.91 -5.10
C SER A 507 34.48 65.79 -5.20
N THR A 508 34.67 67.08 -5.47
CA THR A 508 33.55 68.03 -5.68
C THR A 508 32.97 67.93 -7.08
N THR A 509 33.72 67.37 -8.03
CA THR A 509 33.32 67.26 -9.44
C THR A 509 33.71 65.90 -10.02
N PRO A 510 32.93 65.37 -10.98
CA PRO A 510 33.29 64.16 -11.71
C PRO A 510 34.48 64.39 -12.67
N HIS A 511 35.21 63.32 -12.95
CA HIS A 511 36.37 63.25 -13.83
C HIS A 511 36.08 62.35 -15.03
N ALA A 512 36.76 62.59 -16.16
CA ALA A 512 36.48 61.86 -17.40
C ALA A 512 36.95 60.40 -17.35
N ASP A 513 38.05 60.12 -16.66
CA ASP A 513 38.63 58.79 -16.54
C ASP A 513 39.37 58.60 -15.19
N PRO A 514 39.80 57.37 -14.84
CA PRO A 514 40.51 57.11 -13.58
C PRO A 514 41.86 57.82 -13.46
N ALA A 515 42.52 58.17 -14.56
CA ALA A 515 43.80 58.88 -14.51
C ALA A 515 43.57 60.35 -14.14
N ASP A 516 42.56 60.99 -14.73
CA ASP A 516 42.16 62.36 -14.39
C ASP A 516 41.77 62.50 -12.91
N ALA A 517 41.08 61.51 -12.35
CA ALA A 517 40.74 61.48 -10.92
C ALA A 517 41.98 61.33 -10.02
N ARG A 518 42.97 60.51 -10.43
CA ARG A 518 44.26 60.42 -9.71
C ARG A 518 45.04 61.73 -9.75
N ASP A 519 45.09 62.39 -10.91
CA ASP A 519 45.71 63.69 -11.04
C ASP A 519 45.01 64.75 -10.16
N ALA A 520 43.70 64.63 -9.97
CA ALA A 520 42.94 65.47 -9.04
C ALA A 520 43.30 65.20 -7.58
N ILE A 521 43.45 63.94 -7.17
CA ILE A 521 43.96 63.57 -5.83
C ILE A 521 45.35 64.17 -5.61
N ASP A 522 46.27 64.03 -6.58
CA ASP A 522 47.63 64.57 -6.48
C ASP A 522 47.65 66.11 -6.36
N ARG A 523 46.74 66.81 -7.05
CA ARG A 523 46.55 68.26 -6.89
C ARG A 523 46.04 68.59 -5.49
N MET A 524 45.02 67.88 -5.04
CA MET A 524 44.41 68.05 -3.72
C MET A 524 45.44 67.84 -2.61
N ARG A 525 46.26 66.79 -2.66
CA ARG A 525 47.33 66.53 -1.69
C ARG A 525 48.31 67.69 -1.55
N ARG A 526 48.80 68.21 -2.69
CA ARG A 526 49.72 69.36 -2.69
C ARG A 526 49.05 70.58 -2.06
N GLN A 527 47.83 70.88 -2.48
CA GLN A 527 47.07 72.03 -1.98
C GLN A 527 46.78 71.90 -0.49
N ALA A 528 46.31 70.75 -0.01
CA ALA A 528 46.05 70.49 1.40
C ALA A 528 47.33 70.56 2.25
N SER A 529 48.48 70.11 1.73
CA SER A 529 49.76 70.17 2.46
C SER A 529 50.31 71.59 2.65
N GLU A 530 49.90 72.51 1.78
CA GLU A 530 50.28 73.93 1.80
C GLU A 530 49.14 74.81 2.34
N ALA A 531 47.99 74.21 2.69
CA ALA A 531 46.80 74.95 3.07
C ALA A 531 46.85 75.47 4.49
N ASP A 532 46.65 76.78 4.64
CA ASP A 532 46.41 77.39 5.94
C ASP A 532 44.94 77.21 6.34
N LEU A 533 44.69 76.97 7.63
CA LEU A 533 43.34 76.98 8.19
C LEU A 533 42.91 78.43 8.41
N ILE A 534 41.85 78.85 7.74
CA ILE A 534 41.27 80.17 7.92
C ILE A 534 40.28 80.12 9.10
N GLU A 535 40.63 80.79 10.19
CA GLU A 535 39.76 80.99 11.35
C GLU A 535 39.39 82.48 11.48
N PHE A 536 38.10 82.80 11.40
CA PHE A 536 37.60 84.16 11.58
C PHE A 536 37.16 84.42 13.02
N GLU A 537 37.61 85.54 13.61
CA GLU A 537 37.08 86.09 14.87
C GLU A 537 36.05 87.21 14.63
N ASN A 538 36.00 87.76 13.41
CA ASN A 538 35.07 88.80 12.96
C ASN A 538 34.77 88.57 11.46
N ALA A 539 33.78 89.28 10.91
CA ALA A 539 33.49 89.19 9.47
C ALA A 539 34.73 89.54 8.61
N ALA A 540 34.92 88.86 7.48
CA ALA A 540 36.05 89.06 6.59
C ALA A 540 35.61 89.22 5.12
N PHE A 541 36.24 90.13 4.41
CA PHE A 541 36.10 90.24 2.97
C PHE A 541 37.07 89.27 2.29
N GLN A 542 36.55 88.33 1.49
CA GLN A 542 37.32 87.46 0.62
C GLN A 542 37.20 87.96 -0.82
N VAL A 543 38.35 88.19 -1.48
CA VAL A 543 38.43 88.47 -2.91
C VAL A 543 38.94 87.20 -3.62
N TYR A 544 38.23 86.74 -4.65
CA TYR A 544 38.52 85.47 -5.32
C TYR A 544 38.26 85.56 -6.83
N GLU A 545 38.85 84.63 -7.60
CA GLU A 545 38.59 84.46 -9.03
C GLU A 545 37.49 83.40 -9.22
N ALA A 546 36.46 83.72 -9.99
CA ALA A 546 35.36 82.79 -10.25
C ALA A 546 35.63 81.90 -11.46
N ASP A 547 34.81 80.87 -11.66
CA ASP A 547 34.99 79.84 -12.71
C ASP A 547 35.04 80.38 -14.16
N ASP A 548 34.55 81.60 -14.37
CA ASP A 548 34.57 82.36 -15.63
C ASP A 548 35.86 83.17 -15.84
N GLY A 549 36.79 83.16 -14.88
CA GLY A 549 38.04 83.92 -14.87
C GLY A 549 37.87 85.37 -14.41
N GLU A 550 36.71 85.73 -13.85
CA GLU A 550 36.40 87.07 -13.39
C GLU A 550 36.53 87.19 -11.87
N TRP A 551 36.93 88.36 -11.39
CA TRP A 551 37.18 88.60 -9.97
C TRP A 551 35.90 89.03 -9.27
N ARG A 552 35.56 88.38 -8.15
CA ARG A 552 34.42 88.71 -7.30
C ARG A 552 34.89 88.86 -5.85
N TRP A 553 34.08 89.52 -5.01
CA TRP A 553 34.33 89.59 -3.57
C TRP A 553 33.10 89.14 -2.80
N ARG A 554 33.30 88.54 -1.63
CA ARG A 554 32.23 88.18 -0.70
C ARG A 554 32.61 88.56 0.73
N LEU A 555 31.66 89.10 1.49
CA LEU A 555 31.77 89.32 2.93
C LEU A 555 31.26 88.07 3.64
N ILE A 556 32.10 87.49 4.48
CA ILE A 556 31.84 86.26 5.22
C ILE A 556 31.82 86.62 6.71
N ASP A 557 30.92 86.07 7.51
CA ASP A 557 30.93 86.26 8.97
C ASP A 557 31.91 85.34 9.71
N GLU A 558 31.92 85.41 11.04
CA GLU A 558 32.78 84.57 11.90
C GLU A 558 32.48 83.06 11.80
N ASP A 559 31.32 82.71 11.25
CA ASP A 559 30.83 81.34 11.08
C ASP A 559 31.00 80.80 9.64
N GLY A 560 31.62 81.58 8.75
CA GLY A 560 31.80 81.19 7.35
C GLY A 560 30.58 81.48 6.45
N THR A 561 29.56 82.19 6.96
CA THR A 561 28.33 82.52 6.23
C THR A 561 28.56 83.73 5.33
N VAL A 562 28.17 83.63 4.05
CA VAL A 562 28.23 84.78 3.13
C VAL A 562 27.12 85.78 3.47
N LEU A 563 27.50 86.95 3.98
CA LEU A 563 26.60 88.04 4.34
C LEU A 563 26.27 88.96 3.17
N ALA A 564 27.23 89.12 2.24
CA ALA A 564 27.09 89.94 1.04
C ALA A 564 28.09 89.50 -0.03
N ASP A 565 27.78 89.69 -1.31
CA ASP A 565 28.69 89.48 -2.43
C ASP A 565 28.81 90.73 -3.31
N SER A 566 29.73 90.71 -4.27
CA SER A 566 30.00 91.83 -5.16
C SER A 566 28.84 92.16 -6.09
N GLY A 567 27.93 91.22 -6.35
CA GLY A 567 26.81 91.33 -7.30
C GLY A 567 27.19 91.62 -8.76
N GLU A 568 28.43 92.01 -9.02
CA GLU A 568 28.99 92.41 -10.29
C GLU A 568 30.37 91.75 -10.47
N GLU A 569 30.72 91.52 -11.74
CA GLU A 569 31.97 90.91 -12.18
C GLU A 569 33.06 91.98 -12.33
N HIS A 570 34.27 91.70 -11.86
CA HIS A 570 35.40 92.60 -12.00
C HIS A 570 36.47 91.99 -12.91
N THR A 571 37.04 92.80 -13.80
CA THR A 571 38.00 92.34 -14.80
C THR A 571 39.41 92.14 -14.23
N SER A 572 39.64 92.55 -12.97
CA SER A 572 40.89 92.35 -12.26
C SER A 572 40.71 92.35 -10.73
N ARG A 573 41.63 91.68 -10.04
CA ARG A 573 41.74 91.65 -8.57
C ARG A 573 41.71 93.04 -7.94
N ASP A 574 42.48 93.98 -8.49
CA ASP A 574 42.59 95.35 -7.95
C ASP A 574 41.26 96.12 -8.05
N GLU A 575 40.46 95.84 -9.09
CA GLU A 575 39.13 96.42 -9.28
C GLU A 575 38.12 95.85 -8.28
N ALA A 576 38.12 94.53 -8.08
CA ALA A 576 37.30 93.89 -7.04
C ALA A 576 37.68 94.37 -5.63
N ALA A 577 38.97 94.50 -5.34
CA ALA A 577 39.46 95.00 -4.07
C ALA A 577 39.07 96.49 -3.85
N GLN A 578 39.12 97.34 -4.87
CA GLN A 578 38.68 98.74 -4.75
C GLN A 578 37.17 98.87 -4.52
N ALA A 579 36.36 98.05 -5.20
CA ALA A 579 34.91 98.00 -5.00
C ALA A 579 34.58 97.59 -3.56
N MET A 580 35.24 96.54 -3.06
CA MET A 580 35.13 96.09 -1.67
C MET A 580 35.61 97.14 -0.65
N MET A 581 36.71 97.87 -0.92
CA MET A 581 37.22 98.91 0.00
C MET A 581 36.18 100.01 0.28
N THR A 582 35.29 100.30 -0.68
CA THR A 582 34.18 101.25 -0.49
C THR A 582 33.16 100.74 0.54
N LEU A 583 32.96 99.42 0.63
CA LEU A 583 32.09 98.79 1.63
C LEU A 583 32.80 98.60 2.98
N LYS A 584 34.11 98.35 2.98
CA LYS A 584 34.94 98.26 4.20
C LYS A 584 34.94 99.55 5.02
N GLU A 585 34.71 100.71 4.40
CA GLU A 585 34.47 101.97 5.13
C GLU A 585 33.24 101.92 6.05
N GLN A 586 32.24 101.06 5.76
CA GLN A 586 31.03 100.86 6.55
C GLN A 586 31.13 99.70 7.56
N ALA A 587 32.09 98.79 7.37
CA ALA A 587 32.40 97.67 8.26
C ALA A 587 33.92 97.65 8.58
N PRO A 588 34.42 98.60 9.41
CA PRO A 588 35.85 98.82 9.61
C PRO A 588 36.54 97.69 10.39
N ASP A 589 35.78 96.92 11.16
CA ASP A 589 36.28 95.79 11.94
C ASP A 589 36.40 94.50 11.10
N ALA A 590 36.01 94.55 9.82
CA ALA A 590 36.09 93.39 8.94
C ALA A 590 37.50 93.19 8.37
N GLU A 591 38.05 91.99 8.53
CA GLU A 591 39.38 91.65 8.04
C GLU A 591 39.38 91.50 6.51
N LEU A 592 40.54 91.73 5.86
CA LEU A 592 40.70 91.46 4.43
C LEU A 592 41.50 90.17 4.30
N LEU A 593 40.89 89.15 3.71
CA LEU A 593 41.53 87.87 3.47
C LEU A 593 41.98 87.79 2.01
N GLU A 594 43.29 87.63 1.83
CA GLU A 594 43.91 87.31 0.55
C GLU A 594 44.39 85.86 0.62
N ILE A 595 43.82 85.01 -0.24
CA ILE A 595 44.19 83.60 -0.35
C ILE A 595 45.27 83.53 -1.44
N ASP A 596 46.54 83.64 -1.04
CA ASP A 596 47.69 83.57 -1.96
C ASP A 596 48.16 82.11 -2.21
N THR A 597 47.62 81.16 -1.44
CA THR A 597 47.85 79.70 -1.51
C THR A 597 46.53 78.98 -1.21
N ALA A 598 46.45 77.66 -1.42
CA ALA A 598 45.25 76.92 -1.01
C ALA A 598 44.92 77.13 0.49
N ALA A 599 43.66 76.96 0.88
CA ALA A 599 43.24 77.16 2.26
C ALA A 599 42.05 76.28 2.65
N PHE A 600 42.01 75.89 3.93
CA PHE A 600 40.86 75.22 4.53
C PHE A 600 39.91 76.25 5.13
N GLU A 601 38.63 76.17 4.75
CA GLU A 601 37.55 76.98 5.30
C GLU A 601 36.60 76.10 6.11
N LEU A 602 36.39 76.46 7.39
CA LEU A 602 35.32 75.89 8.22
C LEU A 602 34.06 76.74 8.07
N PHE A 603 32.98 76.15 7.60
CA PHE A 603 31.73 76.86 7.34
C PHE A 603 30.57 76.23 8.13
N ARG A 604 29.58 77.04 8.50
CA ARG A 604 28.31 76.58 9.05
C ARG A 604 27.21 76.59 7.97
N ASP A 605 26.49 75.48 7.84
CA ASP A 605 25.36 75.31 6.92
C ASP A 605 24.04 75.89 7.49
N GLU A 606 22.97 75.79 6.71
CA GLU A 606 21.64 76.30 7.07
C GLU A 606 21.00 75.57 8.27
N ASP A 607 21.48 74.37 8.62
CA ASP A 607 20.99 73.53 9.71
C ASP A 607 21.82 73.70 11.00
N ASP A 608 22.62 74.77 11.09
CA ASP A 608 23.55 75.06 12.19
C ASP A 608 24.65 73.99 12.39
N ARG A 609 25.02 73.27 11.33
CA ARG A 609 26.10 72.27 11.34
C ARG A 609 27.33 72.78 10.60
N TRP A 610 28.50 72.29 11.01
CA TRP A 610 29.81 72.73 10.55
C TRP A 610 30.42 71.75 9.56
N GLY A 611 30.89 72.19 8.41
CA GLY A 611 31.71 71.41 7.48
C GLY A 611 33.06 72.08 7.24
N TRP A 612 33.95 71.38 6.55
CA TRP A 612 35.17 71.96 6.01
C TRP A 612 35.18 71.88 4.48
N ARG A 613 35.85 72.82 3.83
CA ARG A 613 36.11 72.79 2.39
C ARG A 613 37.52 73.27 2.08
N LEU A 614 38.18 72.58 1.15
CA LEU A 614 39.49 72.96 0.64
C LEU A 614 39.31 73.78 -0.63
N ILE A 615 39.86 74.98 -0.61
CA ILE A 615 39.79 75.94 -1.70
C ILE A 615 41.20 76.16 -2.24
N ASP A 616 41.37 76.20 -3.56
CA ASP A 616 42.66 76.51 -4.18
C ASP A 616 42.99 78.01 -4.17
N GLU A 617 44.17 78.38 -4.69
CA GLU A 617 44.62 79.77 -4.82
C GLU A 617 43.69 80.65 -5.68
N GLY A 618 42.89 80.05 -6.56
CA GLY A 618 41.90 80.74 -7.39
C GLY A 618 40.59 81.00 -6.67
N GLY A 619 40.29 80.29 -5.58
CA GLY A 619 38.99 80.32 -4.93
C GLY A 619 38.05 79.17 -5.31
N LYS A 620 38.54 78.17 -6.06
CA LYS A 620 37.76 77.02 -6.51
C LYS A 620 37.78 75.87 -5.50
N LEU A 621 36.65 75.17 -5.35
CA LEU A 621 36.53 74.02 -4.48
C LEU A 621 37.24 72.78 -5.03
N VAL A 622 38.14 72.22 -4.22
CA VAL A 622 39.00 71.09 -4.56
C VAL A 622 38.48 69.80 -3.92
N ALA A 623 38.14 69.89 -2.64
CA ALA A 623 37.63 68.80 -1.82
C ALA A 623 36.73 69.38 -0.74
N GLU A 624 35.75 68.60 -0.29
CA GLU A 624 34.87 69.01 0.79
C GLU A 624 34.60 67.85 1.76
N ASP A 625 34.14 68.25 2.95
CA ASP A 625 33.65 67.35 3.98
C ASP A 625 32.38 66.63 3.48
N PRO A 626 32.35 65.29 3.41
CA PRO A 626 31.18 64.56 2.94
C PRO A 626 29.97 64.68 3.88
N THR A 627 30.17 65.11 5.14
CA THR A 627 29.10 65.29 6.11
C THR A 627 29.31 66.53 6.96
N THR A 628 28.25 67.19 7.41
CA THR A 628 28.38 68.32 8.33
C THR A 628 28.33 67.83 9.78
N HIS A 629 28.91 68.59 10.71
CA HIS A 629 29.18 68.21 12.10
C HIS A 629 28.49 69.14 13.11
N PRO A 630 28.13 68.69 14.31
CA PRO A 630 27.40 69.53 15.27
C PRO A 630 28.22 70.69 15.84
N THR A 631 29.55 70.67 15.68
CA THR A 631 30.43 71.69 16.26
C THR A 631 31.59 71.99 15.32
N ARG A 632 32.06 73.24 15.34
CA ARG A 632 33.28 73.69 14.64
C ARG A 632 34.50 72.82 14.96
N GLY A 633 34.67 72.44 16.23
CA GLY A 633 35.78 71.59 16.65
C GLY A 633 35.72 70.17 16.06
N ALA A 634 34.51 69.63 15.84
CA ALA A 634 34.33 68.34 15.18
C ALA A 634 34.60 68.42 13.67
N ALA A 635 34.21 69.51 13.00
CA ALA A 635 34.57 69.76 11.61
C ALA A 635 36.09 69.92 11.44
N LYS A 636 36.75 70.61 12.38
CA LYS A 636 38.22 70.69 12.41
C LYS A 636 38.86 69.31 12.59
N GLN A 637 38.33 68.46 13.48
CA GLN A 637 38.81 67.08 13.62
C GLN A 637 38.59 66.27 12.33
N ALA A 638 37.48 66.48 11.61
CA ALA A 638 37.24 65.83 10.32
C ALA A 638 38.24 66.28 9.24
N MET A 639 38.55 67.57 9.20
CA MET A 639 39.61 68.12 8.35
C MET A 639 40.99 67.57 8.75
N ASP A 640 41.32 67.53 10.04
CA ASP A 640 42.59 66.99 10.54
C ASP A 640 42.76 65.52 10.09
N ARG A 641 41.68 64.72 10.04
CA ARG A 641 41.73 63.36 9.48
C ARG A 641 42.12 63.31 8.00
N LEU A 642 41.69 64.26 7.17
CA LEU A 642 42.17 64.36 5.78
C LEU A 642 43.67 64.66 5.78
N VAL A 643 44.11 65.64 6.57
CA VAL A 643 45.52 66.08 6.65
C VAL A 643 46.43 64.93 7.12
N ASP A 644 45.98 64.15 8.11
CA ASP A 644 46.71 63.00 8.64
C ASP A 644 46.87 61.86 7.61
N HIS A 645 46.00 61.81 6.59
CA HIS A 645 45.96 60.76 5.57
C HIS A 645 46.22 61.27 4.14
N LEU A 646 46.88 62.42 3.97
CA LEU A 646 47.20 62.94 2.63
C LEU A 646 48.02 61.96 1.79
N GLU A 647 48.97 61.26 2.42
CA GLU A 647 49.87 60.32 1.75
C GLU A 647 49.32 58.89 1.64
N ALA A 648 48.03 58.68 1.90
CA ALA A 648 47.39 57.36 1.77
C ALA A 648 47.53 56.78 0.35
N ASP A 649 47.40 55.47 0.17
CA ASP A 649 47.50 54.87 -1.16
C ASP A 649 46.29 55.24 -2.05
N VAL A 650 46.41 55.06 -3.37
CA VAL A 650 45.31 55.30 -4.32
C VAL A 650 44.96 54.01 -5.06
N ARG A 651 43.70 53.57 -4.94
CA ARG A 651 43.14 52.43 -5.68
C ARG A 651 42.07 52.88 -6.66
N THR A 652 42.00 52.21 -7.81
CA THR A 652 40.82 52.29 -8.68
C THR A 652 39.89 51.11 -8.41
N MET A 653 38.66 51.42 -8.02
CA MET A 653 37.60 50.46 -7.75
C MET A 653 36.70 50.27 -8.97
N GLU A 654 37.17 49.48 -9.95
CA GLU A 654 36.34 49.05 -11.09
C GLU A 654 35.32 47.97 -10.72
N ARG A 655 35.58 47.27 -9.61
CA ARG A 655 34.87 46.08 -9.15
C ARG A 655 34.79 46.08 -7.64
N ALA A 656 33.93 45.22 -7.11
CA ALA A 656 33.79 45.04 -5.67
C ALA A 656 35.08 44.49 -5.05
N ILE A 657 35.23 44.63 -3.73
CA ILE A 657 36.39 44.14 -2.98
C ILE A 657 35.97 43.32 -1.77
N PHE A 658 36.76 42.31 -1.44
CA PHE A 658 36.86 41.75 -0.10
C PHE A 658 37.90 42.57 0.66
N GLN A 659 37.43 43.46 1.52
CA GLN A 659 38.30 44.18 2.44
C GLN A 659 38.58 43.32 3.67
N LEU A 660 39.86 43.05 3.92
CA LEU A 660 40.38 42.34 5.07
C LEU A 660 40.53 43.29 6.23
N GLU A 661 40.16 42.80 7.40
CA GLU A 661 40.18 43.55 8.65
C GLU A 661 40.68 42.62 9.75
N SER A 662 41.29 43.21 10.77
CA SER A 662 41.73 42.46 11.95
C SER A 662 41.43 43.25 13.22
N ASP A 663 40.88 42.57 14.21
CA ASP A 663 40.64 43.10 15.54
C ASP A 663 41.26 42.20 16.62
N GLU A 664 40.84 42.36 17.89
CA GLU A 664 41.32 41.52 19.00
C GLU A 664 40.86 40.05 18.89
N GLU A 665 39.79 39.77 18.13
CA GLU A 665 39.18 38.44 17.98
C GLU A 665 39.72 37.67 16.76
N GLY A 666 40.32 38.37 15.78
CA GLY A 666 41.05 37.78 14.67
C GLY A 666 40.85 38.53 13.36
N TRP A 667 41.11 37.85 12.26
CA TRP A 667 40.92 38.35 10.89
C TRP A 667 39.50 38.08 10.41
N HIS A 668 38.86 39.08 9.83
CA HIS A 668 37.56 38.95 9.17
C HIS A 668 37.54 39.76 7.88
N TRP A 669 36.47 39.63 7.10
CA TRP A 669 36.31 40.35 5.84
C TRP A 669 34.94 40.99 5.72
N ARG A 670 34.88 42.09 4.97
CA ARG A 670 33.64 42.70 4.50
C ARG A 670 33.68 42.83 2.97
N PHE A 671 32.53 42.67 2.35
CA PHE A 671 32.38 42.83 0.91
C PHE A 671 31.83 44.20 0.59
N VAL A 672 32.62 44.99 -0.14
CA VAL A 672 32.36 46.41 -0.40
C VAL A 672 32.22 46.64 -1.90
N LEU A 673 31.13 47.30 -2.28
CA LEU A 673 30.87 47.71 -3.66
C LEU A 673 31.64 48.99 -4.01
N PRO A 674 31.84 49.30 -5.32
CA PRO A 674 32.41 50.58 -5.73
C PRO A 674 31.68 51.80 -5.16
N THR A 675 30.39 51.68 -4.82
CA THR A 675 29.58 52.73 -4.17
C THR A 675 29.89 52.99 -2.70
N ASN A 676 30.87 52.29 -2.10
CA ASN A 676 31.17 52.26 -0.65
C ASN A 676 30.20 51.42 0.19
N ASP A 677 29.16 50.85 -0.42
CA ASP A 677 28.19 50.04 0.31
C ASP A 677 28.81 48.71 0.71
N THR A 678 28.87 48.43 2.01
CA THR A 678 29.10 47.06 2.48
C THR A 678 27.81 46.27 2.32
N VAL A 679 27.86 45.16 1.58
CA VAL A 679 26.68 44.32 1.32
C VAL A 679 26.78 42.92 1.90
N ALA A 680 27.97 42.46 2.28
CA ALA A 680 28.16 41.18 2.98
C ALA A 680 29.32 41.26 3.98
N ARG A 681 29.29 40.39 4.99
CA ARG A 681 30.41 40.14 5.91
C ARG A 681 30.65 38.64 6.07
N GLY A 682 31.89 38.27 6.32
CA GLY A 682 32.25 36.89 6.67
C GLY A 682 31.62 36.46 7.99
N GLU A 683 31.29 35.18 8.08
CA GLU A 683 30.89 34.59 9.36
C GLU A 683 32.11 34.18 10.18
N GLY A 684 32.18 34.68 11.42
CA GLY A 684 33.26 34.36 12.36
C GLY A 684 34.57 35.09 12.08
N THR A 685 35.59 34.75 12.86
CA THR A 685 36.95 35.27 12.73
C THR A 685 37.95 34.15 12.43
N HIS A 686 39.04 34.51 11.76
CA HIS A 686 40.14 33.63 11.40
C HIS A 686 41.38 33.99 12.25
N PRO A 687 42.06 33.03 12.87
CA PRO A 687 43.27 33.28 13.65
C PRO A 687 44.39 33.99 12.86
N THR A 688 44.50 33.70 11.56
CA THR A 688 45.54 34.28 10.69
C THR A 688 44.97 34.80 9.38
N ARG A 689 45.68 35.77 8.79
CA ARG A 689 45.38 36.32 7.47
C ARG A 689 45.37 35.24 6.38
N ASP A 690 46.32 34.31 6.43
CA ASP A 690 46.44 33.25 5.42
C ASP A 690 45.23 32.30 5.47
N GLU A 691 44.76 31.94 6.67
CA GLU A 691 43.54 31.14 6.84
C GLU A 691 42.28 31.86 6.33
N LEU A 692 42.20 33.18 6.52
CA LEU A 692 41.12 33.98 5.93
C LEU A 692 41.19 33.96 4.40
N LEU A 693 42.38 34.13 3.83
CA LEU A 693 42.56 34.12 2.37
C LEU A 693 42.17 32.77 1.76
N GLU A 694 42.48 31.66 2.44
CA GLU A 694 42.03 30.33 2.05
C GLU A 694 40.50 30.19 2.11
N SER A 695 39.85 30.80 3.12
CA SER A 695 38.39 30.75 3.26
C SER A 695 37.65 31.51 2.15
N LEU A 696 38.22 32.60 1.63
CA LEU A 696 37.64 33.39 0.54
C LEU A 696 37.43 32.57 -0.75
N GLY A 697 38.28 31.59 -1.03
CA GLY A 697 38.08 30.69 -2.18
C GLY A 697 36.74 29.96 -2.08
N ARG A 698 36.41 29.45 -0.88
CA ARG A 698 35.13 28.80 -0.59
C ARG A 698 33.96 29.78 -0.66
N VAL A 699 34.12 30.99 -0.12
CA VAL A 699 33.07 32.03 -0.15
C VAL A 699 32.70 32.36 -1.60
N ARG A 700 33.69 32.53 -2.49
CA ARG A 700 33.45 32.83 -3.91
C ARG A 700 32.70 31.72 -4.62
N GLU A 701 33.17 30.49 -4.49
CA GLU A 701 32.52 29.31 -5.07
C GLU A 701 31.08 29.15 -4.55
N THR A 702 30.88 29.37 -3.25
CA THR A 702 29.56 29.27 -2.61
C THR A 702 28.62 30.38 -3.09
N ALA A 703 29.13 31.61 -3.24
CA ALA A 703 28.33 32.75 -3.70
C ALA A 703 27.94 32.63 -5.18
N GLU A 704 28.82 32.09 -6.02
CA GLU A 704 28.56 31.86 -7.45
C GLU A 704 27.51 30.76 -7.69
N ASN A 705 27.53 29.69 -6.89
CA ASN A 705 26.64 28.54 -7.05
C ASN A 705 25.41 28.59 -6.12
N GLY A 706 25.29 29.63 -5.29
CA GLY A 706 24.28 29.76 -4.26
C GLY A 706 22.86 29.91 -4.81
N SER A 707 21.98 28.96 -4.51
CA SER A 707 20.55 29.10 -4.80
C SER A 707 19.86 29.97 -3.73
N ARG A 708 18.94 30.83 -4.14
CA ARG A 708 18.26 31.76 -3.23
C ARG A 708 16.94 31.19 -2.72
N HIS A 709 16.78 31.14 -1.41
CA HIS A 709 15.57 30.68 -0.73
C HIS A 709 15.12 31.70 0.32
N THR A 710 13.82 31.98 0.37
CA THR A 710 13.22 32.75 1.45
C THR A 710 12.71 31.78 2.51
N ILE A 711 13.29 31.86 3.70
CA ILE A 711 13.09 30.95 4.82
C ILE A 711 12.10 31.58 5.83
N GLY A 712 11.05 30.82 6.19
CA GLY A 712 10.11 31.19 7.25
C GLY A 712 10.58 30.79 8.65
N ASP A 713 9.65 30.52 9.57
CA ASP A 713 9.95 29.96 10.89
C ASP A 713 10.61 28.58 10.82
N VAL A 714 10.21 27.79 9.82
CA VAL A 714 10.69 26.43 9.58
C VAL A 714 11.07 26.26 8.11
N THR A 715 12.13 25.49 7.88
CA THR A 715 12.62 25.06 6.57
C THR A 715 12.69 23.55 6.51
N VAL A 716 12.33 22.97 5.37
CA VAL A 716 12.59 21.56 5.12
C VAL A 716 13.93 21.44 4.41
N GLN A 717 14.83 20.61 4.92
CA GLN A 717 16.10 20.32 4.24
C GLN A 717 16.18 18.84 3.88
N LEU A 718 16.44 18.55 2.61
CA LEU A 718 16.74 17.21 2.11
C LEU A 718 18.23 16.93 2.29
N TYR A 719 18.60 15.71 2.69
CA TYR A 719 19.99 15.31 2.83
C TYR A 719 20.19 13.82 2.53
N GLY A 720 21.38 13.44 2.07
CA GLY A 720 21.73 12.07 1.70
C GLY A 720 22.25 11.97 0.26
N ASP A 721 22.92 10.85 -0.04
CA ASP A 721 23.49 10.58 -1.37
C ASP A 721 22.71 9.46 -2.07
N ASP A 722 22.78 8.23 -1.53
CA ASP A 722 22.06 7.05 -2.03
C ASP A 722 20.74 6.79 -1.28
N GLU A 723 20.71 7.14 0.01
CA GLU A 723 19.54 7.04 0.88
C GLU A 723 19.21 8.46 1.38
N TRP A 724 18.12 9.00 0.86
CA TRP A 724 17.70 10.37 1.11
C TRP A 724 16.79 10.45 2.32
N ARG A 725 16.99 11.45 3.15
CA ARG A 725 16.16 11.80 4.30
C ARG A 725 15.80 13.27 4.22
N TRP A 726 14.88 13.69 5.08
CA TRP A 726 14.57 15.10 5.25
C TRP A 726 14.49 15.46 6.72
N ARG A 727 14.78 16.71 7.03
CA ARG A 727 14.70 17.26 8.38
C ARG A 727 14.05 18.64 8.38
N LEU A 728 13.45 19.00 9.49
CA LEU A 728 12.91 20.32 9.74
C LEU A 728 13.92 21.13 10.54
N LEU A 729 14.22 22.31 10.03
CA LEU A 729 15.15 23.26 10.64
C LEU A 729 14.39 24.51 11.07
N GLU A 730 14.67 24.99 12.26
CA GLU A 730 14.29 26.35 12.67
C GLU A 730 15.17 27.40 11.97
N ARG A 731 14.81 28.68 12.12
CA ARG A 731 15.56 29.81 11.57
C ARG A 731 17.05 29.78 11.94
N ASP A 732 17.43 29.30 13.13
CA ASP A 732 18.82 29.19 13.56
C ASP A 732 19.56 27.94 13.06
N ARG A 733 18.89 27.12 12.22
CA ARG A 733 19.33 25.82 11.72
C ARG A 733 19.41 24.70 12.77
N SER A 734 18.79 24.87 13.94
CA SER A 734 18.57 23.75 14.86
C SER A 734 17.57 22.76 14.25
N VAL A 735 17.85 21.47 14.42
CA VAL A 735 16.97 20.40 13.93
C VAL A 735 15.84 20.19 14.92
N VAL A 736 14.60 20.30 14.45
CA VAL A 736 13.40 20.07 15.29
C VAL A 736 12.70 18.75 15.01
N ALA A 737 12.88 18.19 13.81
CA ALA A 737 12.38 16.87 13.46
C ALA A 737 13.14 16.26 12.28
N GLU A 738 13.11 14.93 12.19
CA GLU A 738 13.71 14.17 11.11
C GLU A 738 12.76 13.09 10.59
N SER A 739 12.86 12.76 9.30
CA SER A 739 12.11 11.67 8.70
C SER A 739 12.44 10.35 9.37
N ALA A 740 11.41 9.55 9.64
CA ALA A 740 11.58 8.25 10.29
C ALA A 740 12.35 7.28 9.38
N ASP A 741 11.97 7.26 8.10
CA ASP A 741 12.57 6.40 7.09
C ASP A 741 13.48 7.17 6.12
N ALA A 742 14.37 6.39 5.48
CA ALA A 742 15.13 6.82 4.31
C ALA A 742 14.40 6.45 3.02
N TYR A 743 14.62 7.26 1.99
CA TYR A 743 13.99 7.14 0.67
C TYR A 743 15.05 6.84 -0.39
N ALA A 744 14.67 6.09 -1.42
CA ALA A 744 15.61 5.64 -2.45
C ALA A 744 16.11 6.75 -3.41
N GLY A 745 15.64 8.00 -3.28
CA GLY A 745 16.09 9.10 -4.12
C GLY A 745 15.42 10.44 -3.77
N ARG A 746 16.10 11.54 -4.17
CA ARG A 746 15.69 12.93 -3.91
C ARG A 746 14.24 13.22 -4.30
N ASP A 747 13.81 12.80 -5.49
CA ASP A 747 12.46 13.09 -5.99
C ASP A 747 11.39 12.43 -5.12
N VAL A 748 11.63 11.20 -4.64
CA VAL A 748 10.72 10.47 -3.74
C VAL A 748 10.66 11.15 -2.36
N THR A 749 11.78 11.65 -1.87
CA THR A 749 11.84 12.43 -0.63
C THR A 749 11.09 13.75 -0.77
N LEU A 750 11.25 14.43 -1.90
CA LEU A 750 10.53 15.67 -2.20
C LEU A 750 9.02 15.42 -2.26
N ASP A 751 8.57 14.35 -2.91
CA ASP A 751 7.15 13.95 -2.93
C ASP A 751 6.60 13.69 -1.51
N ALA A 752 7.40 13.09 -0.63
CA ALA A 752 7.02 12.87 0.77
C ALA A 752 6.88 14.19 1.52
N VAL A 753 7.84 15.11 1.36
CA VAL A 753 7.79 16.46 1.94
C VAL A 753 6.59 17.26 1.40
N GLU A 754 6.29 17.18 0.11
CA GLU A 754 5.12 17.82 -0.49
C GLU A 754 3.80 17.29 0.09
N ARG A 755 3.69 15.98 0.37
CA ARG A 755 2.52 15.42 1.06
C ARG A 755 2.38 16.00 2.46
N VAL A 756 3.45 16.03 3.24
CA VAL A 756 3.43 16.57 4.60
C VAL A 756 3.06 18.06 4.59
N THR A 757 3.77 18.87 3.82
CA THR A 757 3.55 20.33 3.75
C THR A 757 2.15 20.70 3.24
N ARG A 758 1.63 19.98 2.25
CA ARG A 758 0.28 20.19 1.70
C ARG A 758 -0.83 19.94 2.72
N HIS A 759 -0.66 18.97 3.61
CA HIS A 759 -1.68 18.56 4.58
C HIS A 759 -1.41 19.05 6.00
N ALA A 760 -0.30 19.75 6.25
CA ALA A 760 0.11 20.23 7.57
C ALA A 760 -0.96 21.11 8.24
N ALA A 761 -1.53 22.08 7.52
CA ALA A 761 -2.47 23.04 8.11
C ALA A 761 -3.78 22.40 8.63
N ASP A 762 -4.16 21.25 8.07
CA ASP A 762 -5.39 20.53 8.42
C ASP A 762 -5.12 19.27 9.28
N ALA A 763 -3.86 19.01 9.65
CA ALA A 763 -3.49 17.80 10.37
C ALA A 763 -4.03 17.83 11.82
N PRO A 764 -4.85 16.84 12.24
CA PRO A 764 -5.31 16.77 13.61
C PRO A 764 -4.13 16.45 14.55
N ILE A 765 -4.07 17.17 15.67
CA ILE A 765 -3.19 16.86 16.80
C ILE A 765 -3.97 15.96 17.76
N PHE A 766 -3.40 14.82 18.14
CA PHE A 766 -4.03 13.87 19.04
C PHE A 766 -3.03 13.22 20.00
N THR A 767 -3.54 12.54 21.01
CA THR A 767 -2.75 11.69 21.92
C THR A 767 -3.55 10.42 22.18
N ILE A 768 -2.87 9.31 22.43
CA ILE A 768 -3.49 8.08 22.92
C ILE A 768 -3.36 8.10 24.45
N GLU A 769 -4.47 8.35 25.15
CA GLU A 769 -4.44 8.49 26.62
C GLU A 769 -4.39 7.14 27.34
N THR A 770 -5.12 6.15 26.83
CA THR A 770 -5.17 4.79 27.38
C THR A 770 -5.08 3.80 26.23
N ALA A 771 -6.09 3.74 25.38
CA ALA A 771 -6.05 3.00 24.13
C ALA A 771 -6.78 3.71 22.98
N ALA A 772 -6.43 3.29 21.77
CA ALA A 772 -7.09 3.69 20.53
C ALA A 772 -7.30 2.48 19.63
N ILE A 773 -8.39 2.51 18.85
CA ILE A 773 -8.65 1.49 17.84
C ILE A 773 -8.12 2.02 16.51
N ARG A 774 -7.11 1.36 15.97
CA ARG A 774 -6.51 1.63 14.66
C ARG A 774 -7.22 0.81 13.59
N LEU A 775 -7.50 1.42 12.44
CA LEU A 775 -7.96 0.72 11.23
C LEU A 775 -6.85 0.66 10.19
N SER A 776 -6.68 -0.49 9.56
CA SER A 776 -5.71 -0.72 8.48
C SER A 776 -6.39 -1.36 7.27
N ASP A 777 -5.95 -1.04 6.05
CA ASP A 777 -6.46 -1.62 4.81
C ASP A 777 -5.40 -2.40 4.01
N ARG A 778 -4.20 -2.63 4.59
CA ARG A 778 -3.03 -3.18 3.88
C ARG A 778 -3.28 -4.56 3.27
N ASP A 779 -3.85 -5.47 4.08
CA ASP A 779 -4.11 -6.87 3.72
C ASP A 779 -5.61 -7.21 3.82
N GLY A 780 -6.47 -6.20 3.63
CA GLY A 780 -7.89 -6.23 3.97
C GLY A 780 -8.20 -5.29 5.13
N TRP A 781 -9.47 -4.92 5.33
CA TRP A 781 -9.83 -4.06 6.45
C TRP A 781 -9.67 -4.84 7.75
N ALA A 782 -8.84 -4.34 8.65
CA ALA A 782 -8.55 -4.92 9.96
C ALA A 782 -8.57 -3.82 11.02
N TRP A 783 -8.88 -4.21 12.25
CA TRP A 783 -8.77 -3.32 13.40
C TRP A 783 -7.78 -3.89 14.42
N GLU A 784 -7.09 -2.98 15.10
CA GLU A 784 -6.16 -3.29 16.20
C GLU A 784 -6.44 -2.33 17.35
N LEU A 785 -6.51 -2.84 18.57
CA LEU A 785 -6.54 -2.02 19.79
C LEU A 785 -5.10 -1.81 20.25
N ILE A 786 -4.64 -0.56 20.28
CA ILE A 786 -3.29 -0.18 20.67
C ILE A 786 -3.29 0.69 21.92
N GLU A 787 -2.32 0.49 22.82
CA GLU A 787 -2.11 1.35 23.99
C GLU A 787 -1.32 2.62 23.64
N ALA A 788 -1.09 3.48 24.64
CA ALA A 788 -0.37 4.74 24.51
C ALA A 788 1.08 4.59 23.99
N ASP A 789 1.75 3.48 24.30
CA ASP A 789 3.09 3.16 23.78
C ASP A 789 3.06 2.38 22.45
N ARG A 790 1.86 2.16 21.90
CA ARG A 790 1.54 1.33 20.74
C ARG A 790 1.81 -0.17 20.91
N GLU A 791 1.76 -0.70 22.14
CA GLU A 791 1.60 -2.15 22.33
C GLU A 791 0.18 -2.59 21.91
N THR A 792 0.07 -3.70 21.19
CA THR A 792 -1.21 -4.25 20.75
C THR A 792 -1.88 -5.02 21.88
N LEU A 793 -3.09 -4.62 22.27
CA LEU A 793 -3.91 -5.36 23.24
C LEU A 793 -4.72 -6.46 22.59
N GLY A 794 -5.24 -6.22 21.39
CA GLY A 794 -6.04 -7.20 20.68
C GLY A 794 -6.26 -6.80 19.23
N VAL A 795 -6.50 -7.80 18.38
CA VAL A 795 -6.69 -7.65 16.95
C VAL A 795 -7.97 -8.34 16.50
N CYS A 796 -8.48 -7.95 15.34
CA CYS A 796 -9.60 -8.64 14.71
C CYS A 796 -9.27 -10.11 14.40
N GLY A 797 -10.24 -11.01 14.61
CA GLY A 797 -10.09 -12.43 14.27
C GLY A 797 -10.00 -12.70 12.76
N GLU A 798 -10.66 -11.86 11.95
CA GLU A 798 -10.69 -11.97 10.49
C GLU A 798 -10.65 -10.58 9.83
N THR A 799 -10.35 -10.54 8.52
CA THR A 799 -10.40 -9.29 7.74
C THR A 799 -11.81 -9.03 7.21
N TYR A 800 -12.17 -7.75 7.11
CA TYR A 800 -13.48 -7.29 6.67
C TYR A 800 -13.44 -6.81 5.21
N ALA A 801 -14.57 -6.93 4.52
CA ALA A 801 -14.70 -6.54 3.11
C ALA A 801 -14.59 -5.02 2.88
N GLY A 802 -14.77 -4.20 3.92
CA GLY A 802 -14.80 -2.75 3.83
C GLY A 802 -14.71 -2.07 5.19
N ARG A 803 -14.37 -0.78 5.16
CA ARG A 803 -14.29 0.06 6.37
C ARG A 803 -15.56 0.06 7.20
N GLU A 804 -16.72 0.17 6.55
CA GLU A 804 -18.02 0.20 7.23
C GLU A 804 -18.26 -1.10 8.00
N ALA A 805 -17.96 -2.25 7.39
CA ALA A 805 -18.06 -3.55 8.06
C ALA A 805 -17.11 -3.68 9.27
N ALA A 806 -15.88 -3.18 9.16
CA ALA A 806 -14.94 -3.16 10.29
C ALA A 806 -15.45 -2.27 11.44
N VAL A 807 -16.05 -1.12 11.12
CA VAL A 807 -16.64 -0.21 12.12
C VAL A 807 -17.88 -0.82 12.78
N ASP A 808 -18.74 -1.48 12.01
CA ASP A 808 -19.91 -2.19 12.54
C ASP A 808 -19.50 -3.30 13.51
N GLU A 809 -18.41 -4.02 13.21
CA GLU A 809 -17.88 -5.06 14.10
C GLU A 809 -17.25 -4.47 15.36
N ILE A 810 -16.53 -3.35 15.27
CA ILE A 810 -16.04 -2.61 16.44
C ILE A 810 -17.22 -2.23 17.35
N ASP A 811 -18.30 -1.69 16.79
CA ASP A 811 -19.48 -1.34 17.57
C ASP A 811 -20.20 -2.57 18.15
N ARG A 812 -20.12 -3.74 17.49
CA ARG A 812 -20.59 -5.02 18.04
C ARG A 812 -19.74 -5.46 19.23
N ILE A 813 -18.40 -5.44 19.11
CA ILE A 813 -17.48 -5.81 20.18
C ILE A 813 -17.64 -4.91 21.40
N ARG A 814 -17.79 -3.59 21.21
CA ARG A 814 -18.08 -2.65 22.33
C ARG A 814 -19.29 -3.05 23.15
N ARG A 815 -20.33 -3.60 22.52
CA ARG A 815 -21.54 -4.06 23.22
C ARG A 815 -21.35 -5.41 23.92
N LEU A 816 -20.54 -6.30 23.33
CA LEU A 816 -20.43 -7.70 23.75
C LEU A 816 -19.30 -7.93 24.74
N ALA A 817 -18.11 -7.36 24.52
CA ALA A 817 -16.91 -7.63 25.30
C ALA A 817 -17.07 -7.33 26.81
N PRO A 818 -17.68 -6.20 27.24
CA PRO A 818 -17.86 -5.92 28.67
C PRO A 818 -18.83 -6.89 29.38
N ALA A 819 -19.71 -7.54 28.64
CA ALA A 819 -20.67 -8.52 29.16
C ALA A 819 -20.22 -9.97 28.93
N ALA A 820 -19.07 -10.18 28.29
CA ALA A 820 -18.64 -11.50 27.85
C ALA A 820 -18.32 -12.41 29.06
N GLY A 821 -18.88 -13.61 29.02
CA GLY A 821 -18.60 -14.65 30.01
C GLY A 821 -17.23 -15.31 29.80
N ARG A 822 -16.95 -16.36 30.57
CA ARG A 822 -15.80 -17.26 30.36
C ARG A 822 -16.31 -18.57 29.76
N VAL A 823 -15.60 -19.09 28.78
CA VAL A 823 -15.81 -20.43 28.24
C VAL A 823 -14.49 -21.22 28.18
N GLU A 824 -14.50 -22.42 28.75
CA GLU A 824 -13.38 -23.37 28.69
C GLU A 824 -13.74 -24.50 27.74
N PHE A 825 -12.82 -24.85 26.84
CA PHE A 825 -12.99 -25.99 25.93
C PHE A 825 -12.07 -27.14 26.27
N ASP A 826 -11.29 -27.03 27.34
CA ASP A 826 -10.18 -27.91 27.72
C ASP A 826 -10.65 -29.35 28.05
N VAL A 827 -11.95 -29.52 28.23
CA VAL A 827 -12.66 -30.79 28.44
C VAL A 827 -13.77 -30.93 27.41
N ALA A 828 -14.08 -32.17 27.03
CA ALA A 828 -15.20 -32.42 26.12
C ALA A 828 -16.49 -31.84 26.70
N SER A 829 -17.21 -31.09 25.88
CA SER A 829 -18.37 -30.32 26.32
C SER A 829 -19.51 -30.40 25.30
N PHE A 830 -20.75 -30.39 25.77
CA PHE A 830 -21.94 -30.23 24.94
C PHE A 830 -22.21 -28.76 24.69
N GLU A 831 -22.27 -28.38 23.43
CA GLU A 831 -22.69 -27.07 23.00
C GLU A 831 -24.13 -27.14 22.48
N LEU A 832 -24.99 -26.26 22.98
CA LEU A 832 -26.38 -26.13 22.56
C LEU A 832 -26.46 -24.96 21.58
N TYR A 833 -26.88 -25.20 20.35
CA TYR A 833 -26.95 -24.17 19.33
C TYR A 833 -28.30 -24.19 18.60
N GLU A 834 -28.72 -23.01 18.14
CA GLU A 834 -29.90 -22.86 17.30
C GLU A 834 -29.54 -23.07 15.84
N SER A 835 -30.30 -23.90 15.14
CA SER A 835 -30.22 -24.10 13.70
C SER A 835 -31.49 -23.58 13.04
N ASP A 836 -31.47 -23.36 11.73
CA ASP A 836 -32.63 -22.95 10.92
C ASP A 836 -33.94 -23.72 11.23
N ASP A 837 -33.84 -25.01 11.60
CA ASP A 837 -34.97 -25.90 11.88
C ASP A 837 -35.16 -26.23 13.38
N GLY A 838 -34.51 -25.51 14.29
CA GLY A 838 -34.62 -25.66 15.75
C GLY A 838 -33.29 -25.93 16.47
N TRP A 839 -33.36 -26.09 17.79
CA TRP A 839 -32.21 -26.30 18.68
C TRP A 839 -31.65 -27.71 18.57
N ARG A 840 -30.32 -27.83 18.57
CA ARG A 840 -29.57 -29.10 18.53
C ARG A 840 -28.35 -29.03 19.44
N TRP A 841 -27.81 -30.20 19.80
CA TRP A 841 -26.56 -30.31 20.53
C TRP A 841 -25.43 -30.78 19.63
N ARG A 842 -24.21 -30.38 19.95
CA ARG A 842 -22.98 -30.97 19.41
C ARG A 842 -21.98 -31.18 20.54
N LEU A 843 -21.27 -32.30 20.53
CA LEU A 843 -20.17 -32.55 21.47
C LEU A 843 -18.88 -32.07 20.83
N ILE A 844 -18.19 -31.17 21.52
CA ILE A 844 -16.88 -30.65 21.15
C ILE A 844 -15.80 -31.28 22.03
N ASP A 845 -14.62 -31.54 21.46
CA ASP A 845 -13.45 -32.04 22.18
C ASP A 845 -12.64 -30.90 22.82
N ALA A 846 -11.51 -31.28 23.46
CA ALA A 846 -10.57 -30.37 24.10
C ALA A 846 -10.02 -29.25 23.18
N ASN A 847 -10.07 -29.48 21.87
CA ASN A 847 -9.54 -28.58 20.84
C ASN A 847 -10.68 -27.77 20.16
N GLY A 848 -11.91 -27.88 20.65
CA GLY A 848 -13.10 -27.25 20.05
C GLY A 848 -13.59 -27.95 18.77
N THR A 849 -13.05 -29.12 18.42
CA THR A 849 -13.48 -29.89 17.26
C THR A 849 -14.77 -30.64 17.57
N THR A 850 -15.77 -30.51 16.70
CA THR A 850 -17.02 -31.25 16.86
C THR A 850 -16.82 -32.73 16.56
N VAL A 851 -17.06 -33.58 17.56
CA VAL A 851 -16.89 -35.03 17.47
C VAL A 851 -18.23 -35.72 17.16
N ALA A 852 -19.31 -35.24 17.74
CA ALA A 852 -20.65 -35.81 17.61
C ALA A 852 -21.70 -34.70 17.45
N THR A 853 -22.73 -34.95 16.64
CA THR A 853 -23.86 -34.02 16.49
C THR A 853 -25.18 -34.75 16.71
N GLY A 854 -26.08 -34.14 17.48
CA GLY A 854 -27.44 -34.62 17.67
C GLY A 854 -28.28 -34.48 16.39
N VAL A 855 -28.98 -35.55 16.03
CA VAL A 855 -29.88 -35.60 14.86
C VAL A 855 -31.27 -35.07 15.22
N GLU A 856 -31.68 -35.25 16.48
CA GLU A 856 -32.96 -34.81 17.01
C GLU A 856 -33.04 -33.28 17.15
N ARG A 857 -34.23 -32.72 16.90
CA ARG A 857 -34.49 -31.27 16.90
C ARG A 857 -35.39 -30.87 18.06
N TYR A 858 -35.08 -29.74 18.66
CA TYR A 858 -35.79 -29.22 19.83
C TYR A 858 -36.36 -27.83 19.54
N ALA A 859 -37.56 -27.55 20.05
CA ALA A 859 -38.22 -26.27 19.81
C ALA A 859 -37.57 -25.11 20.59
N THR A 860 -36.90 -25.40 21.70
CA THR A 860 -36.23 -24.42 22.57
C THR A 860 -34.96 -25.03 23.15
N GLY A 861 -33.97 -24.19 23.47
CA GLY A 861 -32.75 -24.62 24.16
C GLY A 861 -33.00 -25.22 25.54
N GLU A 862 -34.07 -24.80 26.24
CA GLU A 862 -34.48 -25.38 27.53
C GLU A 862 -34.92 -26.85 27.37
N LYS A 863 -35.72 -27.16 26.35
CA LYS A 863 -36.16 -28.54 26.10
C LYS A 863 -34.99 -29.44 25.70
N LEU A 864 -34.04 -28.90 24.94
CA LEU A 864 -32.82 -29.60 24.59
C LEU A 864 -31.95 -29.88 25.83
N ARG A 865 -31.80 -28.88 26.70
CA ARG A 865 -31.04 -29.02 27.96
C ARG A 865 -31.64 -30.07 28.88
N ASP A 866 -32.97 -30.16 28.95
CA ASP A 866 -33.67 -31.20 29.71
C ASP A 866 -33.46 -32.60 29.11
N ASP A 867 -33.42 -32.74 27.79
CA ASP A 867 -33.20 -34.05 27.13
C ASP A 867 -31.73 -34.47 27.13
N LEU A 868 -30.79 -33.54 27.30
CA LEU A 868 -29.36 -33.84 27.28
C LEU A 868 -28.97 -34.89 28.33
N GLU A 869 -29.67 -34.94 29.47
CA GLU A 869 -29.45 -35.98 30.48
C GLU A 869 -29.83 -37.37 29.97
N ASN A 870 -30.89 -37.48 29.16
CA ASN A 870 -31.26 -38.74 28.49
C ASN A 870 -30.20 -39.13 27.45
N VAL A 871 -29.66 -38.15 26.70
CA VAL A 871 -28.57 -38.39 25.73
C VAL A 871 -27.32 -38.91 26.43
N ARG A 872 -26.96 -38.35 27.58
CA ARG A 872 -25.83 -38.83 28.41
C ARG A 872 -26.02 -40.27 28.87
N GLU A 873 -27.21 -40.61 29.36
CA GLU A 873 -27.55 -41.98 29.78
C GLU A 873 -27.48 -42.97 28.59
N LEU A 874 -27.94 -42.55 27.40
CA LEU A 874 -27.86 -43.36 26.18
C LEU A 874 -26.42 -43.66 25.78
N ILE A 875 -25.53 -42.66 25.85
CA ILE A 875 -24.10 -42.80 25.54
C ILE A 875 -23.43 -43.75 26.54
N ASP A 876 -23.69 -43.60 27.83
CA ASP A 876 -23.10 -44.42 28.90
C ASP A 876 -23.47 -45.91 28.72
N HIS A 877 -24.73 -46.19 28.40
CA HIS A 877 -25.25 -47.56 28.27
C HIS A 877 -25.15 -48.15 26.86
N ALA A 878 -24.68 -47.38 25.87
CA ALA A 878 -24.65 -47.85 24.48
C ALA A 878 -23.67 -49.00 24.26
N SER A 879 -24.13 -50.09 23.67
CA SER A 879 -23.26 -51.17 23.18
C SER A 879 -22.58 -50.79 21.84
N ILE A 880 -21.44 -51.39 21.49
CA ILE A 880 -20.79 -51.17 20.18
C ILE A 880 -21.17 -52.34 19.26
N LEU A 881 -21.74 -52.03 18.09
CA LEU A 881 -22.17 -52.97 17.07
C LEU A 881 -21.45 -52.65 15.75
N GLU A 882 -20.90 -53.67 15.11
CA GLU A 882 -20.20 -53.57 13.81
C GLU A 882 -20.98 -54.36 12.76
N ILE A 883 -21.12 -53.78 11.57
CA ILE A 883 -21.72 -54.45 10.42
C ILE A 883 -20.60 -54.96 9.50
N ASP A 884 -20.31 -56.26 9.55
CA ASP A 884 -19.32 -56.93 8.67
C ASP A 884 -19.91 -57.40 7.32
N GLY A 885 -21.19 -57.11 7.06
CA GLY A 885 -21.96 -57.61 5.92
C GLY A 885 -23.43 -57.22 6.04
N ALA A 886 -24.25 -57.48 5.02
CA ALA A 886 -25.68 -57.12 5.07
C ALA A 886 -26.38 -57.66 6.34
N ALA A 887 -27.26 -56.86 6.93
CA ALA A 887 -27.93 -57.17 8.18
C ALA A 887 -29.40 -56.74 8.15
N PHE A 888 -30.26 -57.53 8.77
CA PHE A 888 -31.62 -57.10 9.07
C PHE A 888 -31.66 -56.39 10.42
N GLU A 889 -32.24 -55.19 10.42
CA GLU A 889 -32.50 -54.35 11.58
C GLU A 889 -33.99 -54.25 11.86
N LEU A 890 -34.38 -54.21 13.15
CA LEU A 890 -35.75 -53.99 13.60
C LEU A 890 -35.92 -52.56 14.09
N HIS A 891 -36.90 -51.84 13.55
CA HIS A 891 -37.19 -50.45 13.88
C HIS A 891 -38.63 -50.34 14.39
N ALA A 892 -38.86 -49.59 15.46
CA ALA A 892 -40.20 -49.22 15.88
C ALA A 892 -40.73 -48.07 14.99
N THR A 893 -42.04 -48.01 14.84
CA THR A 893 -42.75 -46.95 14.13
C THR A 893 -43.48 -46.04 15.10
N ASP A 894 -43.76 -44.80 14.70
CA ASP A 894 -44.49 -43.81 15.50
C ASP A 894 -45.88 -44.30 16.02
N ASP A 895 -46.50 -45.27 15.33
CA ASP A 895 -47.81 -45.84 15.67
C ASP A 895 -47.74 -47.12 16.56
N ASP A 896 -46.72 -47.24 17.43
CA ASP A 896 -46.53 -48.38 18.36
C ASP A 896 -46.39 -49.77 17.66
N GLY A 897 -45.80 -49.80 16.46
CA GLY A 897 -45.54 -51.01 15.67
C GLY A 897 -44.07 -51.20 15.30
N TRP A 898 -43.74 -52.28 14.59
CA TRP A 898 -42.37 -52.66 14.22
C TRP A 898 -42.25 -52.91 12.71
N ILE A 899 -41.16 -52.48 12.10
CA ILE A 899 -40.76 -52.81 10.74
C ILE A 899 -39.38 -53.47 10.75
N TRP A 900 -39.06 -54.19 9.69
CA TRP A 900 -37.70 -54.66 9.45
C TRP A 900 -37.10 -53.92 8.26
N LYS A 901 -35.80 -53.63 8.33
CA LYS A 901 -35.00 -53.05 7.25
C LYS A 901 -33.81 -53.96 6.95
N LEU A 902 -33.58 -54.26 5.69
CA LEU A 902 -32.35 -54.87 5.21
C LEU A 902 -31.37 -53.75 4.91
N VAL A 903 -30.31 -53.68 5.70
CA VAL A 903 -29.21 -52.74 5.56
C VAL A 903 -28.01 -53.48 5.02
N ASP A 904 -27.25 -52.87 4.12
CA ASP A 904 -26.02 -53.49 3.63
C ASP A 904 -24.78 -53.16 4.49
N GLU A 905 -23.62 -53.65 4.05
CA GLU A 905 -22.34 -53.43 4.75
C GLU A 905 -21.92 -51.97 4.81
N HIS A 906 -22.48 -51.11 3.94
CA HIS A 906 -22.22 -49.68 3.88
C HIS A 906 -23.25 -48.84 4.63
N GLY A 907 -24.17 -49.48 5.36
CA GLY A 907 -25.19 -48.80 6.15
C GLY A 907 -26.39 -48.31 5.35
N ALA A 908 -26.48 -48.63 4.05
CA ALA A 908 -27.57 -48.24 3.17
C ALA A 908 -28.77 -49.19 3.29
N THR A 909 -29.99 -48.66 3.34
CA THR A 909 -31.21 -49.48 3.40
C THR A 909 -31.56 -49.98 2.01
N MET A 910 -31.41 -51.27 1.77
CA MET A 910 -31.70 -51.90 0.48
C MET A 910 -33.19 -52.22 0.31
N ALA A 911 -33.81 -52.69 1.39
CA ALA A 911 -35.20 -53.08 1.39
C ALA A 911 -35.82 -52.90 2.77
N GLU A 912 -37.12 -52.64 2.81
CA GLU A 912 -37.88 -52.56 4.06
C GLU A 912 -39.23 -53.27 3.94
N SER A 913 -39.79 -53.63 5.10
CA SER A 913 -41.09 -54.27 5.16
C SER A 913 -42.20 -53.35 4.66
N THR A 914 -43.11 -53.89 3.85
CA THR A 914 -44.29 -53.16 3.35
C THR A 914 -45.40 -53.03 4.39
N ARG A 915 -45.32 -53.82 5.48
CA ARG A 915 -46.26 -53.85 6.61
C ARG A 915 -45.55 -53.42 7.89
N VAL A 916 -46.34 -52.82 8.78
CA VAL A 916 -45.98 -52.58 10.18
C VAL A 916 -46.57 -53.73 11.01
N TYR A 917 -45.73 -54.36 11.83
CA TYR A 917 -46.07 -55.50 12.67
C TYR A 917 -46.40 -55.04 14.09
N GLU A 918 -47.39 -55.62 14.74
CA GLU A 918 -47.81 -55.21 16.09
C GLU A 918 -46.72 -55.49 17.14
N THR A 919 -45.90 -56.52 16.95
CA THR A 919 -44.81 -56.86 17.88
C THR A 919 -43.48 -57.06 17.20
N ARG A 920 -42.41 -56.79 17.94
CA ARG A 920 -41.01 -57.10 17.58
C ARG A 920 -40.81 -58.55 17.17
N THR A 921 -41.57 -59.48 17.76
CA THR A 921 -41.49 -60.91 17.42
C THR A 921 -42.10 -61.18 16.05
N ASP A 922 -43.21 -60.55 15.72
CA ASP A 922 -43.88 -60.72 14.43
C ASP A 922 -43.03 -60.16 13.28
N ALA A 923 -42.39 -58.99 13.47
CA ALA A 923 -41.46 -58.42 12.50
C ALA A 923 -40.26 -59.34 12.23
N ARG A 924 -39.74 -59.98 13.29
CA ARG A 924 -38.63 -60.95 13.20
C ARG A 924 -39.04 -62.24 12.51
N GLU A 925 -40.25 -62.75 12.74
CA GLU A 925 -40.77 -63.91 12.02
C GLU A 925 -40.92 -63.61 10.52
N ALA A 926 -41.53 -62.48 10.16
CA ALA A 926 -41.69 -62.09 8.77
C ALA A 926 -40.37 -61.86 8.03
N MET A 927 -39.37 -61.29 8.71
CA MET A 927 -38.02 -61.17 8.19
C MET A 927 -37.36 -62.55 7.94
N ASN A 928 -37.55 -63.52 8.84
CA ASN A 928 -37.05 -64.88 8.64
C ASN A 928 -37.71 -65.58 7.44
N ASP A 929 -38.98 -65.28 7.18
CA ASP A 929 -39.67 -65.75 5.98
C ASP A 929 -39.06 -65.16 4.71
N VAL A 930 -38.75 -63.86 4.70
CA VAL A 930 -38.04 -63.18 3.59
C VAL A 930 -36.68 -63.82 3.37
N LYS A 931 -35.91 -64.01 4.44
CA LYS A 931 -34.58 -64.63 4.37
C LYS A 931 -34.59 -66.05 3.82
N SER A 932 -35.67 -66.80 4.09
CA SER A 932 -35.79 -68.20 3.67
C SER A 932 -36.28 -68.36 2.22
N HIS A 933 -37.02 -67.40 1.68
CA HIS A 933 -37.71 -67.56 0.39
C HIS A 933 -37.26 -66.59 -0.70
N ALA A 934 -36.85 -65.36 -0.35
CA ALA A 934 -36.43 -64.37 -1.34
C ALA A 934 -35.17 -64.77 -2.15
N PRO A 935 -34.16 -65.49 -1.59
CA PRO A 935 -33.02 -65.96 -2.37
C PRO A 935 -33.37 -66.93 -3.51
N ASP A 936 -34.57 -67.50 -3.55
CA ASP A 936 -35.03 -68.42 -4.59
C ASP A 936 -36.14 -67.85 -5.48
N GLY A 937 -36.50 -66.56 -5.30
CA GLY A 937 -37.54 -65.88 -6.06
C GLY A 937 -37.25 -65.75 -7.56
N TRP A 938 -38.32 -65.74 -8.38
CA TRP A 938 -38.23 -65.54 -9.83
C TRP A 938 -38.59 -64.08 -10.17
N ILE A 939 -37.84 -63.47 -11.10
CA ILE A 939 -38.02 -62.08 -11.52
C ILE A 939 -39.06 -62.02 -12.65
N THR A 940 -40.03 -61.09 -12.57
CA THR A 940 -41.02 -60.84 -13.63
C THR A 940 -41.12 -59.33 -13.85
N PHE A 941 -41.03 -58.90 -15.11
CA PHE A 941 -41.16 -57.49 -15.50
C PHE A 941 -42.54 -57.22 -16.13
N THR A 942 -43.15 -56.09 -15.77
CA THR A 942 -44.39 -55.56 -16.36
C THR A 942 -44.14 -54.17 -16.93
N GLU A 943 -44.89 -53.78 -17.96
CA GLU A 943 -44.99 -52.37 -18.43
C GLU A 943 -46.01 -51.59 -17.62
#